data_AF-A0A6J2H6X2-F1
#
_entry.id   AF-A0A6J2H6X2-F1
#
_cell.length_a   1.000
_cell.length_b   1.000
_cell.length_c   1.000
_cell.angle_alpha   90.00
_cell.angle_beta   90.00
_cell.angle_gamma   90.00
#
_symmetry.space_group_name_H-M   'P 1'
#
loop_
_entity.id
_entity.type
_entity.pdbx_description
1 polymer ?
#
loop_
_entity_poly.entity_id
_entity_poly.type
_entity_poly.pdbx_seq_one_letter_code
_entity_poly.pdbx_strand_id
1 'polypeptide(L)'
;MFLPRALTGSPRPVPSGPTAPLPCQASAPYGPRPRFPAARGRRGQQLGRGQAREGVASGEENSSRARFTAGRRGTSTAMAEGEETPPPSSWIKDLADALEEGGCDLETVRNIIQGRQLPADLRAKVWKIALNVVGKGDSLASWDGSLDLPEQTIIHKDCQELIDQLSAPEEEKSVLILDIESVITFYCKSRNVKYSSCLGWIHLLKPLVHLHLPRSDLYNCFYAIMNKFIPRDCFMKGRPFHLFRLLLQYHEPELCSFLDTKKMTPDSYALNWLGSLFSYYCSAEVTQAIWDGYLQQADPFFIYFLMLIILVNAKDVILAQESDKEEMIKFLETSPANLDLEDIEDLFSLAQYYCSKTPASFRKDNHSLFGSSLLGLKDDDTDLSQALCLAVSVSEILQANQQQGEGVRFFVVDCRPAEQYNAGHLSTAFHLDSDLMLQNPSEFAQSVKSLLEAQKQSIESGSIAGGEHLCFMGSGREEEDMYMNMVLAHFLQKNKEYVSIAKGGFMALQQHLADINVEGPESGYGHWIASTSGSRNGINSVDGDAPNGSGDGKGVKSLVNKMTVALKTKSVNVKEKVISFIENTSTPVDRIPFNISWPDRASLERHVSSSDRVGKPYRGVKPVFSIGDEEEYDTDEIDSSSMSDDDRKEVVNIQTWINKPDVKYNFPCNEVKENGHMFPSHLLVTATHMYCLREIPSRKGLAYIQSRQALNSVVKITSKKKHPELITFKYGNSNTSGIEILAVERYLIPNAGDATKAIKQQIMKVLDALES
;
A
#
# COMPACT_ATOMS: atom_id res chain seq x y z
N MET A 1 -36.83 -17.06 -74.50
CA MET A 1 -36.81 -18.38 -75.19
C MET A 1 -36.24 -19.41 -74.22
N PHE A 2 -36.60 -20.69 -74.37
CA PHE A 2 -36.08 -21.88 -73.67
C PHE A 2 -36.11 -21.96 -72.12
N LEU A 3 -36.96 -22.89 -71.64
CA LEU A 3 -36.82 -23.73 -70.43
C LEU A 3 -36.06 -25.04 -70.82
N PRO A 4 -35.73 -26.01 -69.93
CA PRO A 4 -36.04 -26.20 -68.49
C PRO A 4 -34.73 -26.37 -67.65
N ARG A 5 -34.59 -27.04 -66.49
CA ARG A 5 -35.48 -27.86 -65.61
C ARG A 5 -35.21 -27.61 -64.11
N ALA A 6 -35.55 -28.55 -63.22
CA ALA A 6 -35.99 -28.24 -61.85
C ALA A 6 -35.86 -29.41 -60.82
N LEU A 7 -36.09 -29.07 -59.53
CA LEU A 7 -36.23 -29.93 -58.32
C LEU A 7 -34.89 -30.42 -57.70
N THR A 8 -34.73 -30.65 -56.39
CA THR A 8 -35.57 -30.56 -55.15
C THR A 8 -34.83 -29.67 -54.10
N GLY A 9 -35.27 -29.38 -52.85
CA GLY A 9 -36.45 -29.69 -52.01
C GLY A 9 -36.28 -29.01 -50.63
N SER A 10 -37.35 -28.77 -49.86
CA SER A 10 -37.30 -28.05 -48.55
C SER A 10 -38.17 -28.77 -47.49
N PRO A 11 -38.00 -28.49 -46.18
CA PRO A 11 -38.80 -27.40 -45.58
C PRO A 11 -38.21 -26.61 -44.38
N ARG A 12 -38.63 -25.32 -44.36
CA ARG A 12 -38.85 -24.34 -43.28
C ARG A 12 -38.72 -24.72 -41.78
N PRO A 13 -38.29 -23.77 -40.92
CA PRO A 13 -38.69 -23.69 -39.51
C PRO A 13 -40.05 -22.96 -39.32
N VAL A 14 -40.73 -23.21 -38.20
CA VAL A 14 -41.91 -22.45 -37.67
C VAL A 14 -41.95 -22.61 -36.13
N PRO A 15 -42.65 -21.72 -35.38
CA PRO A 15 -42.19 -21.31 -34.04
C PRO A 15 -43.07 -21.80 -32.87
N SER A 16 -42.62 -21.49 -31.64
CA SER A 16 -43.43 -21.49 -30.42
C SER A 16 -43.23 -20.21 -29.61
N GLY A 17 -44.30 -19.79 -28.92
CA GLY A 17 -44.37 -18.56 -28.13
C GLY A 17 -44.03 -18.74 -26.64
N PRO A 18 -44.46 -17.81 -25.76
CA PRO A 18 -43.90 -17.65 -24.41
C PRO A 18 -44.44 -18.64 -23.38
N THR A 19 -43.63 -18.89 -22.35
CA THR A 19 -44.02 -19.50 -21.07
C THR A 19 -43.61 -18.59 -19.91
N ALA A 20 -44.50 -18.45 -18.92
CA ALA A 20 -44.31 -17.59 -17.76
C ALA A 20 -43.45 -18.28 -16.67
N PRO A 21 -42.76 -17.52 -15.80
CA PRO A 21 -42.10 -18.07 -14.63
C PRO A 21 -43.13 -18.55 -13.59
N LEU A 22 -42.80 -19.67 -12.91
CA LEU A 22 -43.49 -20.15 -11.71
C LEU A 22 -42.56 -19.98 -10.48
N PRO A 23 -43.12 -19.91 -9.26
CA PRO A 23 -42.66 -18.93 -8.28
C PRO A 23 -41.52 -19.41 -7.37
N CYS A 24 -40.84 -18.42 -6.78
CA CYS A 24 -39.98 -18.61 -5.60
C CYS A 24 -40.78 -19.27 -4.46
N GLN A 25 -40.19 -20.27 -3.80
CA GLN A 25 -40.68 -20.72 -2.50
C GLN A 25 -40.16 -19.80 -1.41
N ALA A 26 -41.06 -19.19 -0.65
CA ALA A 26 -40.70 -18.41 0.52
C ALA A 26 -40.35 -19.33 1.70
N SER A 27 -39.19 -19.10 2.32
CA SER A 27 -38.84 -19.63 3.64
C SER A 27 -39.17 -18.60 4.72
N ALA A 28 -40.21 -18.87 5.51
CA ALA A 28 -40.65 -18.03 6.62
C ALA A 28 -39.68 -18.10 7.83
N PRO A 29 -39.73 -17.12 8.77
CA PRO A 29 -38.58 -16.80 9.63
C PRO A 29 -38.56 -17.49 11.02
N TYR A 30 -37.47 -17.23 11.75
CA TYR A 30 -37.25 -17.48 13.18
C TYR A 30 -37.25 -18.94 13.69
N GLY A 31 -36.09 -19.58 13.58
CA GLY A 31 -35.65 -20.63 14.52
C GLY A 31 -34.88 -20.03 15.72
N PRO A 32 -34.81 -20.71 16.89
CA PRO A 32 -34.24 -20.14 18.11
C PRO A 32 -32.70 -20.07 18.10
N ARG A 33 -32.15 -18.99 18.70
CA ARG A 33 -30.70 -18.76 18.87
C ARG A 33 -30.01 -19.96 19.56
N PRO A 34 -28.91 -20.51 19.00
CA PRO A 34 -28.05 -21.44 19.73
C PRO A 34 -27.39 -20.72 20.92
N ARG A 35 -27.66 -21.17 22.15
CA ARG A 35 -26.88 -20.76 23.33
C ARG A 35 -25.67 -21.66 23.47
N PHE A 36 -24.47 -21.09 23.39
CA PHE A 36 -23.25 -21.78 23.81
C PHE A 36 -23.32 -22.16 25.30
N PRO A 37 -22.68 -23.27 25.72
CA PRO A 37 -22.95 -23.89 27.02
C PRO A 37 -22.29 -23.15 28.19
N ALA A 38 -23.11 -22.49 29.02
CA ALA A 38 -22.65 -21.92 30.28
C ALA A 38 -22.15 -23.03 31.24
N ALA A 39 -20.90 -22.91 31.69
CA ALA A 39 -20.26 -23.89 32.57
C ALA A 39 -20.97 -23.96 33.94
N ARG A 40 -21.73 -25.04 34.17
CA ARG A 40 -22.41 -25.30 35.46
C ARG A 40 -21.39 -25.70 36.53
N GLY A 41 -20.97 -24.73 37.35
CA GLY A 41 -20.22 -25.01 38.58
C GLY A 41 -21.03 -25.90 39.53
N ARG A 42 -20.54 -27.13 39.79
CA ARG A 42 -21.07 -28.01 40.85
C ARG A 42 -20.42 -27.64 42.19
N ARG A 43 -21.23 -27.32 43.21
CA ARG A 43 -20.78 -27.33 44.61
C ARG A 43 -21.09 -28.68 45.26
N GLY A 44 -20.09 -29.22 45.98
CA GLY A 44 -20.30 -30.04 47.17
C GLY A 44 -20.53 -31.54 47.00
N GLN A 45 -19.53 -32.32 47.39
CA GLN A 45 -19.67 -33.25 48.52
C GLN A 45 -18.31 -33.39 49.25
N GLN A 46 -18.32 -33.99 50.45
CA GLN A 46 -17.23 -33.90 51.44
C GLN A 46 -16.26 -35.10 51.38
N LEU A 47 -15.30 -35.10 52.33
CA LEU A 47 -14.27 -36.11 52.67
C LEU A 47 -12.90 -35.87 52.00
N GLY A 48 -11.78 -35.73 52.72
CA GLY A 48 -11.62 -35.51 54.17
C GLY A 48 -10.18 -35.68 54.69
N ARG A 49 -9.82 -34.96 55.78
CA ARG A 49 -8.62 -35.09 56.64
C ARG A 49 -7.22 -35.10 55.97
N GLY A 50 -6.37 -34.12 56.32
CA GLY A 50 -4.91 -34.17 56.12
C GLY A 50 -4.17 -32.98 56.75
N GLN A 51 -3.15 -33.27 57.58
CA GLN A 51 -2.28 -32.26 58.24
C GLN A 51 -1.39 -31.58 57.17
N ALA A 52 -1.25 -30.24 57.10
CA ALA A 52 -0.73 -29.26 58.05
C ALA A 52 0.81 -29.21 58.15
N ARG A 53 1.43 -28.15 57.60
CA ARG A 53 2.62 -27.44 58.12
C ARG A 53 2.85 -26.09 57.43
N GLU A 54 3.61 -25.22 58.08
CA GLU A 54 3.82 -23.80 57.75
C GLU A 54 5.26 -23.51 57.26
N GLY A 55 5.49 -22.31 56.69
CA GLY A 55 6.78 -21.81 56.19
C GLY A 55 6.62 -21.16 54.80
N VAL A 56 6.18 -19.91 54.63
CA VAL A 56 6.68 -18.59 55.10
C VAL A 56 7.91 -18.09 54.32
N ALA A 57 7.70 -17.00 53.56
CA ALA A 57 8.69 -16.10 52.93
C ALA A 57 9.62 -16.70 51.85
N SER A 58 10.08 -15.96 50.82
CA SER A 58 9.68 -14.65 50.27
C SER A 58 10.40 -14.41 48.93
N GLY A 59 9.78 -13.71 47.98
CA GLY A 59 10.43 -13.28 46.73
C GLY A 59 9.41 -12.99 45.64
N GLU A 60 9.42 -11.78 45.10
CA GLU A 60 8.54 -11.34 44.02
C GLU A 60 9.30 -11.33 42.69
N GLU A 61 8.69 -11.80 41.61
CA GLU A 61 9.13 -11.49 40.25
C GLU A 61 7.89 -11.32 39.36
N ASN A 62 7.83 -10.22 38.60
CA ASN A 62 6.57 -9.65 38.14
C ASN A 62 6.34 -9.89 36.65
N SER A 63 5.36 -10.72 36.29
CA SER A 63 4.99 -11.02 34.91
C SER A 63 3.53 -10.65 34.63
N SER A 64 3.30 -9.39 34.24
CA SER A 64 1.97 -8.79 34.07
C SER A 64 1.28 -9.19 32.76
N ARG A 65 1.02 -10.49 32.54
CA ARG A 65 0.24 -10.98 31.39
C ARG A 65 -1.26 -10.90 31.69
N ALA A 66 -1.91 -9.81 31.28
CA ALA A 66 -3.31 -9.56 31.57
C ALA A 66 -4.25 -10.61 30.92
N ARG A 67 -4.87 -11.44 31.77
CA ARG A 67 -6.12 -12.16 31.51
C ARG A 67 -7.04 -11.88 32.69
N PHE A 68 -8.22 -11.32 32.47
CA PHE A 68 -9.17 -11.07 33.56
C PHE A 68 -10.53 -11.74 33.34
N THR A 69 -11.03 -12.33 34.42
CA THR A 69 -12.35 -12.93 34.53
C THR A 69 -13.28 -11.98 35.28
N ALA A 70 -14.52 -11.82 34.80
CA ALA A 70 -15.44 -10.81 35.32
C ALA A 70 -15.83 -11.02 36.80
N GLY A 71 -15.42 -10.09 37.67
CA GLY A 71 -15.66 -10.13 39.11
C GLY A 71 -16.99 -9.49 39.52
N ARG A 72 -18.06 -10.29 39.57
CA ARG A 72 -19.43 -9.82 39.92
C ARG A 72 -19.52 -9.34 41.38
N ARG A 73 -19.79 -8.04 41.61
CA ARG A 73 -20.22 -7.50 42.93
C ARG A 73 -21.72 -7.20 42.96
N GLY A 74 -22.29 -7.19 44.17
CA GLY A 74 -23.73 -7.21 44.41
C GLY A 74 -24.40 -5.83 44.43
N THR A 75 -25.72 -5.84 44.23
CA THR A 75 -26.59 -4.67 44.32
C THR A 75 -26.83 -4.22 45.76
N SER A 76 -27.08 -2.92 45.93
CA SER A 76 -27.79 -2.36 47.08
C SER A 76 -28.92 -1.47 46.57
N THR A 77 -30.08 -1.49 47.23
CA THR A 77 -31.30 -0.80 46.77
C THR A 77 -31.45 0.58 47.41
N ALA A 78 -31.75 1.58 46.59
CA ALA A 78 -32.40 2.84 46.99
C ALA A 78 -33.58 3.10 46.04
N MET A 79 -34.57 3.89 46.47
CA MET A 79 -35.82 4.12 45.72
C MET A 79 -35.74 5.34 44.80
N ALA A 80 -36.67 5.41 43.85
CA ALA A 80 -36.70 6.41 42.78
C ALA A 80 -37.44 7.70 43.16
N GLU A 81 -36.98 8.82 42.60
CA GLU A 81 -37.76 10.04 42.34
C GLU A 81 -37.01 10.87 41.27
N GLY A 82 -37.73 11.59 40.41
CA GLY A 82 -37.18 12.61 39.49
C GLY A 82 -36.33 12.11 38.31
N GLU A 83 -36.94 11.94 37.13
CA GLU A 83 -36.21 11.82 35.86
C GLU A 83 -35.86 13.22 35.31
N GLU A 84 -34.96 13.92 36.00
CA GLU A 84 -34.28 15.09 35.42
C GLU A 84 -33.07 14.61 34.60
N THR A 85 -33.01 15.01 33.32
CA THR A 85 -31.80 14.81 32.52
C THR A 85 -30.64 15.58 33.15
N PRO A 86 -29.45 14.97 33.32
CA PRO A 86 -28.29 15.71 33.81
C PRO A 86 -28.00 16.86 32.85
N PRO A 87 -27.61 18.05 33.36
CA PRO A 87 -27.33 19.20 32.51
C PRO A 87 -26.24 18.82 31.49
N PRO A 88 -26.34 19.27 30.23
CA PRO A 88 -25.38 18.91 29.19
C PRO A 88 -23.97 19.27 29.68
N SER A 89 -23.13 18.24 29.84
CA SER A 89 -21.77 18.39 30.36
C SER A 89 -21.02 19.43 29.54
N SER A 90 -20.32 20.38 30.19
CA SER A 90 -19.96 21.68 29.59
C SER A 90 -19.49 21.64 28.14
N TRP A 91 -18.60 20.69 27.80
CA TRP A 91 -18.06 20.49 26.45
C TRP A 91 -19.12 20.31 25.35
N ILE A 92 -20.33 19.81 25.66
CA ILE A 92 -21.47 19.72 24.72
C ILE A 92 -22.00 21.12 24.41
N LYS A 93 -22.11 21.99 25.44
CA LYS A 93 -22.47 23.39 25.24
C LYS A 93 -21.35 24.15 24.53
N ASP A 94 -20.09 23.95 24.96
CA ASP A 94 -18.92 24.56 24.33
C ASP A 94 -18.84 24.18 22.84
N LEU A 95 -19.19 22.93 22.49
CA LEU A 95 -19.30 22.46 21.11
C LEU A 95 -20.51 23.08 20.39
N ALA A 96 -21.68 23.16 21.01
CA ALA A 96 -22.87 23.75 20.41
C ALA A 96 -22.67 25.24 20.09
N ASP A 97 -22.14 26.01 21.05
CA ASP A 97 -21.80 27.43 20.90
C ASP A 97 -20.80 27.62 19.74
N ALA A 98 -19.69 26.87 19.72
CA ALA A 98 -18.68 26.95 18.66
C ALA A 98 -19.21 26.51 17.26
N LEU A 99 -20.25 25.67 17.22
CA LEU A 99 -20.95 25.28 15.99
C LEU A 99 -22.06 26.26 15.58
N GLU A 100 -22.32 27.32 16.35
CA GLU A 100 -23.27 28.39 16.03
C GLU A 100 -22.60 29.73 15.73
N GLU A 101 -21.47 30.05 16.37
CA GLU A 101 -20.63 31.21 16.00
C GLU A 101 -20.12 31.11 14.55
N GLY A 102 -19.91 29.89 14.05
CA GLY A 102 -19.52 29.61 12.68
C GLY A 102 -18.02 29.80 12.41
N GLY A 103 -17.56 29.38 11.23
CA GLY A 103 -16.13 29.41 10.86
C GLY A 103 -15.23 28.44 11.63
N CYS A 104 -15.77 27.70 12.61
CA CYS A 104 -15.06 26.70 13.40
C CYS A 104 -14.46 25.58 12.52
N ASP A 105 -13.19 25.25 12.76
CA ASP A 105 -12.44 24.24 12.01
C ASP A 105 -12.43 22.87 12.69
N LEU A 106 -11.95 21.85 11.97
CA LEU A 106 -11.94 20.48 12.47
C LEU A 106 -11.03 20.29 13.68
N GLU A 107 -9.94 21.05 13.78
CA GLU A 107 -9.00 20.96 14.90
C GLU A 107 -9.65 21.49 16.19
N THR A 108 -10.32 22.63 16.12
CA THR A 108 -11.10 23.21 17.22
C THR A 108 -12.21 22.25 17.68
N VAL A 109 -13.00 21.72 16.73
CA VAL A 109 -14.06 20.73 17.01
C VAL A 109 -13.50 19.47 17.70
N ARG A 110 -12.42 18.89 17.17
CA ARG A 110 -11.74 17.72 17.75
C ARG A 110 -11.20 17.99 19.16
N ASN A 111 -10.66 19.19 19.39
CA ASN A 111 -10.10 19.60 20.68
C ASN A 111 -11.17 19.82 21.78
N ILE A 112 -12.43 20.06 21.41
CA ILE A 112 -13.57 20.12 22.35
C ILE A 112 -14.11 18.70 22.63
N ILE A 113 -14.30 17.89 21.59
CA ILE A 113 -14.87 16.53 21.69
C ILE A 113 -13.94 15.58 22.46
N GLN A 114 -12.64 15.62 22.18
CA GLN A 114 -11.61 14.82 22.87
C GLN A 114 -11.90 13.31 22.85
N GLY A 115 -12.38 12.79 21.72
CA GLY A 115 -12.71 11.36 21.53
C GLY A 115 -14.04 10.90 22.14
N ARG A 116 -14.80 11.78 22.80
CA ARG A 116 -16.12 11.45 23.37
C ARG A 116 -17.15 11.17 22.27
N GLN A 117 -18.17 10.36 22.58
CA GLN A 117 -19.29 10.07 21.70
C GLN A 117 -20.05 11.37 21.33
N LEU A 118 -20.40 11.54 20.04
CA LEU A 118 -21.07 12.75 19.58
C LEU A 118 -22.58 12.77 19.88
N PRO A 119 -23.13 13.91 20.35
CA PRO A 119 -24.57 14.13 20.37
C PRO A 119 -25.19 14.03 18.97
N ALA A 120 -26.34 13.36 18.84
CA ALA A 120 -26.94 13.03 17.54
C ALA A 120 -27.39 14.27 16.74
N ASP A 121 -27.85 15.30 17.45
CA ASP A 121 -28.22 16.63 16.94
C ASP A 121 -27.01 17.43 16.42
N LEU A 122 -25.84 17.28 17.04
CA LEU A 122 -24.61 17.96 16.62
C LEU A 122 -23.81 17.17 15.57
N ARG A 123 -23.97 15.84 15.50
CA ARG A 123 -23.25 14.94 14.56
C ARG A 123 -23.29 15.44 13.13
N ALA A 124 -24.46 15.87 12.64
CA ALA A 124 -24.63 16.37 11.29
C ALA A 124 -23.83 17.66 11.00
N LYS A 125 -23.69 18.58 11.98
CA LYS A 125 -22.82 19.76 11.85
C LYS A 125 -21.34 19.35 11.83
N VAL A 126 -20.92 18.48 12.76
CA VAL A 126 -19.53 18.02 12.91
C VAL A 126 -19.04 17.24 11.68
N TRP A 127 -19.84 16.31 11.15
CA TRP A 127 -19.46 15.55 9.95
C TRP A 127 -19.31 16.45 8.72
N LYS A 128 -20.14 17.50 8.57
CA LYS A 128 -20.01 18.49 7.49
C LYS A 128 -18.70 19.29 7.58
N ILE A 129 -18.20 19.58 8.78
CA ILE A 129 -16.89 20.21 9.00
C ILE A 129 -15.78 19.21 8.66
N ALA A 130 -15.84 17.98 9.17
CA ALA A 130 -14.83 16.94 8.96
C ALA A 130 -14.66 16.51 7.48
N LEU A 131 -15.75 16.57 6.72
CA LEU A 131 -15.78 16.34 5.26
C LEU A 131 -15.47 17.58 4.43
N ASN A 132 -15.32 18.75 5.07
CA ASN A 132 -15.15 20.07 4.43
C ASN A 132 -16.24 20.31 3.36
N VAL A 133 -17.51 20.28 3.78
CA VAL A 133 -18.69 20.52 2.92
C VAL A 133 -19.63 21.60 3.43
N VAL A 134 -19.35 22.22 4.57
CA VAL A 134 -20.12 23.37 5.09
C VAL A 134 -20.23 24.46 4.02
N GLY A 135 -21.45 24.92 3.76
CA GLY A 135 -21.72 26.00 2.81
C GLY A 135 -21.51 25.66 1.33
N LYS A 136 -21.26 24.41 0.95
CA LYS A 136 -21.22 24.01 -0.46
C LYS A 136 -22.62 24.08 -1.08
N GLY A 137 -22.70 24.59 -2.30
CA GLY A 137 -23.95 24.66 -3.07
C GLY A 137 -24.49 23.28 -3.45
N ASP A 138 -25.73 23.26 -3.94
CA ASP A 138 -26.33 22.04 -4.47
C ASP A 138 -25.73 21.69 -5.83
N SER A 139 -24.91 20.63 -5.86
CA SER A 139 -24.31 20.10 -7.08
C SER A 139 -25.34 19.49 -8.05
N LEU A 140 -26.54 19.12 -7.56
CA LEU A 140 -27.60 18.52 -8.37
C LEU A 140 -28.51 19.58 -9.01
N ALA A 141 -28.44 20.85 -8.59
CA ALA A 141 -29.32 21.91 -9.11
C ALA A 141 -29.14 22.20 -10.62
N SER A 142 -27.99 21.82 -11.19
CA SER A 142 -27.70 21.90 -12.64
C SER A 142 -27.94 20.59 -13.40
N TRP A 143 -28.43 19.54 -12.74
CA TRP A 143 -28.71 18.24 -13.33
C TRP A 143 -30.20 18.11 -13.68
N ASP A 144 -30.50 17.38 -14.76
CA ASP A 144 -31.85 17.14 -15.27
C ASP A 144 -32.63 16.07 -14.48
N GLY A 145 -31.98 15.38 -13.54
CA GLY A 145 -32.59 14.36 -12.69
C GLY A 145 -32.91 13.04 -13.40
N SER A 146 -32.38 12.81 -14.61
CA SER A 146 -32.68 11.62 -15.41
C SER A 146 -32.06 10.34 -14.81
N LEU A 147 -32.90 9.41 -14.37
CA LEU A 147 -32.53 8.08 -13.88
C LEU A 147 -32.52 7.07 -15.05
N ASP A 148 -31.47 7.13 -15.88
CA ASP A 148 -31.41 6.46 -17.20
C ASP A 148 -30.10 5.67 -17.46
N LEU A 149 -29.35 5.32 -16.41
CA LEU A 149 -28.12 4.51 -16.58
C LEU A 149 -28.43 3.09 -17.08
N PRO A 150 -27.54 2.46 -17.86
CA PRO A 150 -27.72 1.06 -18.30
C PRO A 150 -27.94 0.08 -17.14
N GLU A 151 -27.32 0.35 -15.99
CA GLU A 151 -27.41 -0.40 -14.75
C GLU A 151 -28.43 0.15 -13.72
N GLN A 152 -29.30 1.09 -14.10
CA GLN A 152 -30.26 1.76 -13.19
C GLN A 152 -31.14 0.76 -12.40
N THR A 153 -31.60 -0.31 -13.04
CA THR A 153 -32.41 -1.36 -12.39
C THR A 153 -31.68 -2.04 -11.22
N ILE A 154 -30.35 -2.10 -11.26
CA ILE A 154 -29.53 -2.66 -10.19
C ILE A 154 -29.42 -1.65 -9.04
N ILE A 155 -29.14 -0.37 -9.36
CA ILE A 155 -29.14 0.73 -8.38
C ILE A 155 -30.47 0.76 -7.61
N HIS A 156 -31.60 0.77 -8.33
CA HIS A 156 -32.94 0.81 -7.73
C HIS A 156 -33.21 -0.36 -6.77
N LYS A 157 -32.88 -1.59 -7.18
CA LYS A 157 -33.01 -2.80 -6.33
C LYS A 157 -32.17 -2.67 -5.06
N ASP A 158 -30.92 -2.27 -5.20
CA ASP A 158 -29.98 -2.21 -4.07
C ASP A 158 -30.31 -1.02 -3.13
N CYS A 159 -30.92 0.05 -3.65
CA CYS A 159 -31.53 1.12 -2.85
C CYS A 159 -32.73 0.62 -2.03
N GLN A 160 -33.64 -0.18 -2.62
CA GLN A 160 -34.75 -0.80 -1.89
C GLN A 160 -34.25 -1.72 -0.78
N GLU A 161 -33.27 -2.58 -1.07
CA GLU A 161 -32.67 -3.50 -0.09
C GLU A 161 -31.96 -2.78 1.06
N LEU A 162 -31.39 -1.58 0.83
CA LEU A 162 -30.89 -0.72 1.90
C LEU A 162 -32.04 -0.15 2.76
N ILE A 163 -33.07 0.42 2.14
CA ILE A 163 -34.16 1.09 2.87
C ILE A 163 -34.99 0.11 3.71
N ASP A 164 -35.16 -1.13 3.26
CA ASP A 164 -35.80 -2.17 4.08
C ASP A 164 -34.92 -2.66 5.24
N GLN A 165 -33.58 -2.61 5.13
CA GLN A 165 -32.69 -2.81 6.27
C GLN A 165 -32.78 -1.66 7.29
N LEU A 166 -32.95 -0.43 6.83
CA LEU A 166 -33.07 0.76 7.70
C LEU A 166 -34.36 0.81 8.52
N SER A 167 -35.37 0.00 8.19
CA SER A 167 -36.69 0.01 8.87
C SER A 167 -37.36 1.39 8.88
N ALA A 168 -37.09 2.22 7.86
CA ALA A 168 -37.60 3.59 7.76
C ALA A 168 -39.14 3.64 7.64
N PRO A 169 -39.80 4.73 8.07
CA PRO A 169 -41.25 4.88 7.96
C PRO A 169 -41.73 4.74 6.50
N GLU A 170 -42.79 3.96 6.26
CA GLU A 170 -43.33 3.71 4.91
C GLU A 170 -43.66 5.00 4.13
N GLU A 171 -44.07 6.06 4.83
CA GLU A 171 -44.34 7.39 4.26
C GLU A 171 -43.08 8.09 3.74
N GLU A 172 -41.92 7.82 4.34
CA GLU A 172 -40.62 8.41 3.95
C GLU A 172 -39.85 7.53 2.97
N LYS A 173 -40.03 6.20 2.99
CA LYS A 173 -39.29 5.23 2.15
C LYS A 173 -39.20 5.66 0.69
N SER A 174 -40.31 6.07 0.08
CA SER A 174 -40.35 6.47 -1.33
C SER A 174 -39.49 7.71 -1.64
N VAL A 175 -39.38 8.65 -0.70
CA VAL A 175 -38.54 9.84 -0.83
C VAL A 175 -37.07 9.48 -0.67
N LEU A 176 -36.76 8.66 0.35
CA LEU A 176 -35.39 8.23 0.63
C LEU A 176 -34.81 7.37 -0.50
N ILE A 177 -35.59 6.46 -1.11
CA ILE A 177 -35.18 5.69 -2.29
C ILE A 177 -34.80 6.64 -3.43
N LEU A 178 -35.66 7.60 -3.77
CA LEU A 178 -35.40 8.55 -4.87
C LEU A 178 -34.18 9.43 -4.61
N ASP A 179 -33.98 9.91 -3.38
CA ASP A 179 -32.80 10.72 -3.04
C ASP A 179 -31.50 9.89 -3.08
N ILE A 180 -31.49 8.67 -2.55
CA ILE A 180 -30.32 7.76 -2.61
C ILE A 180 -30.01 7.36 -4.05
N GLU A 181 -31.02 6.94 -4.81
CA GLU A 181 -30.88 6.51 -6.21
C GLU A 181 -30.37 7.66 -7.08
N SER A 182 -30.89 8.88 -6.88
CA SER A 182 -30.45 10.07 -7.61
C SER A 182 -29.01 10.49 -7.25
N VAL A 183 -28.59 10.36 -5.98
CA VAL A 183 -27.20 10.59 -5.53
C VAL A 183 -26.21 9.64 -6.21
N ILE A 184 -26.51 8.33 -6.24
CA ILE A 184 -25.66 7.33 -6.91
C ILE A 184 -25.63 7.57 -8.43
N THR A 185 -26.79 7.82 -9.03
CA THR A 185 -26.92 8.06 -10.48
C THR A 185 -26.12 9.30 -10.92
N PHE A 186 -26.26 10.41 -10.19
CA PHE A 186 -25.53 11.64 -10.48
C PHE A 186 -24.02 11.49 -10.27
N TYR A 187 -23.58 10.74 -9.25
CA TYR A 187 -22.17 10.42 -9.07
C TYR A 187 -21.61 9.62 -10.26
N CYS A 188 -22.31 8.57 -10.70
CA CYS A 188 -21.89 7.76 -11.83
C CYS A 188 -21.79 8.58 -13.13
N LYS A 189 -22.80 9.42 -13.42
CA LYS A 189 -22.80 10.37 -14.54
C LYS A 189 -21.65 11.38 -14.47
N SER A 190 -21.52 12.11 -13.35
CA SER A 190 -20.56 13.22 -13.20
C SER A 190 -19.10 12.77 -13.10
N ARG A 191 -18.84 11.50 -12.74
CA ARG A 191 -17.50 10.90 -12.71
C ARG A 191 -17.19 10.01 -13.91
N ASN A 192 -18.18 9.72 -14.77
CA ASN A 192 -18.10 8.74 -15.86
C ASN A 192 -17.60 7.36 -15.36
N VAL A 193 -18.19 6.89 -14.26
CA VAL A 193 -17.95 5.57 -13.67
C VAL A 193 -19.21 4.74 -13.73
N LYS A 194 -19.07 3.41 -13.79
CA LYS A 194 -20.19 2.47 -13.77
C LYS A 194 -20.50 2.01 -12.35
N TYR A 195 -21.78 1.80 -12.05
CA TYR A 195 -22.19 1.22 -10.78
C TYR A 195 -22.03 -0.30 -10.78
N SER A 196 -21.73 -0.87 -9.61
CA SER A 196 -21.73 -2.31 -9.37
C SER A 196 -21.96 -2.61 -7.89
N SER A 197 -22.89 -3.49 -7.57
CA SER A 197 -23.30 -3.84 -6.20
C SER A 197 -22.12 -4.31 -5.32
N CYS A 198 -21.13 -4.99 -5.92
CA CYS A 198 -19.96 -5.51 -5.21
C CYS A 198 -18.98 -4.44 -4.69
N LEU A 199 -19.20 -3.16 -5.01
CA LEU A 199 -18.37 -2.04 -4.53
C LEU A 199 -18.90 -1.43 -3.22
N GLY A 200 -20.08 -1.83 -2.74
CA GLY A 200 -20.63 -1.41 -1.45
C GLY A 200 -21.05 0.07 -1.34
N TRP A 201 -20.96 0.87 -2.41
CA TRP A 201 -21.15 2.33 -2.35
C TRP A 201 -22.49 2.78 -1.75
N ILE A 202 -23.58 2.04 -1.96
CA ILE A 202 -24.89 2.35 -1.37
C ILE A 202 -24.84 2.28 0.16
N HIS A 203 -24.01 1.42 0.75
CA HIS A 203 -23.87 1.32 2.20
C HIS A 203 -23.14 2.55 2.79
N LEU A 204 -22.33 3.29 2.03
CA LEU A 204 -21.79 4.58 2.46
C LEU A 204 -22.90 5.63 2.72
N LEU A 205 -24.08 5.46 2.12
CA LEU A 205 -25.25 6.30 2.38
C LEU A 205 -26.02 5.86 3.64
N LYS A 206 -25.88 4.59 4.08
CA LYS A 206 -26.52 4.04 5.30
C LYS A 206 -26.33 4.96 6.54
N PRO A 207 -25.11 5.34 6.97
CA PRO A 207 -24.96 6.24 8.13
C PRO A 207 -25.38 7.69 7.84
N LEU A 208 -25.28 8.15 6.58
CA LEU A 208 -25.63 9.53 6.20
C LEU A 208 -27.15 9.78 6.16
N VAL A 209 -27.95 8.77 5.80
CA VAL A 209 -29.41 8.85 5.76
C VAL A 209 -29.99 9.05 7.18
N HIS A 210 -29.41 8.42 8.20
CA HIS A 210 -29.77 8.62 9.61
C HIS A 210 -29.52 10.05 10.12
N LEU A 211 -28.78 10.89 9.38
CA LEU A 211 -28.58 12.30 9.72
C LEU A 211 -29.67 13.22 9.15
N HIS A 212 -30.66 12.66 8.43
CA HIS A 212 -31.79 13.37 7.80
C HIS A 212 -31.34 14.60 6.99
N LEU A 213 -30.22 14.47 6.27
CA LEU A 213 -29.65 15.53 5.44
C LEU A 213 -30.51 15.79 4.19
N PRO A 214 -30.65 17.05 3.73
CA PRO A 214 -31.22 17.32 2.41
C PRO A 214 -30.32 16.72 1.31
N ARG A 215 -30.91 16.31 0.18
CA ARG A 215 -30.21 15.62 -0.92
C ARG A 215 -28.90 16.28 -1.36
N SER A 216 -28.84 17.61 -1.39
CA SER A 216 -27.63 18.38 -1.73
C SER A 216 -26.47 18.10 -0.77
N ASP A 217 -26.73 18.11 0.53
CA ASP A 217 -25.76 17.76 1.57
C ASP A 217 -25.44 16.27 1.57
N LEU A 218 -26.43 15.40 1.33
CA LEU A 218 -26.23 13.95 1.21
C LEU A 218 -25.24 13.63 0.08
N TYR A 219 -25.42 14.23 -1.11
CA TYR A 219 -24.46 14.13 -2.21
C TYR A 219 -23.10 14.73 -1.85
N ASN A 220 -23.05 15.94 -1.29
CA ASN A 220 -21.80 16.61 -0.96
C ASN A 220 -20.98 15.79 0.06
N CYS A 221 -21.61 15.21 1.08
CA CYS A 221 -21.00 14.28 2.03
C CYS A 221 -20.51 13.00 1.36
N PHE A 222 -21.37 12.32 0.59
CA PHE A 222 -21.02 11.09 -0.14
C PHE A 222 -19.83 11.31 -1.09
N TYR A 223 -19.86 12.38 -1.88
CA TYR A 223 -18.77 12.78 -2.77
C TYR A 223 -17.47 13.05 -1.99
N ALA A 224 -17.53 13.72 -0.84
CA ALA A 224 -16.36 13.96 -0.02
C ALA A 224 -15.75 12.64 0.50
N ILE A 225 -16.58 11.69 0.95
CA ILE A 225 -16.14 10.36 1.40
C ILE A 225 -15.50 9.59 0.24
N MET A 226 -16.19 9.51 -0.91
CA MET A 226 -15.73 8.81 -2.11
C MET A 226 -14.38 9.30 -2.66
N ASN A 227 -14.02 10.58 -2.47
CA ASN A 227 -12.74 11.12 -2.94
C ASN A 227 -11.66 11.21 -1.83
N LYS A 228 -12.03 11.33 -0.55
CA LYS A 228 -11.09 11.46 0.58
C LYS A 228 -10.73 10.13 1.22
N PHE A 229 -11.69 9.22 1.38
CA PHE A 229 -11.56 8.04 2.24
C PHE A 229 -11.73 6.69 1.53
N ILE A 230 -12.30 6.67 0.32
CA ILE A 230 -12.35 5.46 -0.52
C ILE A 230 -11.17 5.48 -1.50
N PRO A 231 -10.36 4.42 -1.62
CA PRO A 231 -9.31 4.33 -2.63
C PRO A 231 -9.90 4.22 -4.04
N ARG A 232 -9.22 4.77 -5.06
CA ARG A 232 -9.70 4.69 -6.45
C ARG A 232 -9.77 3.26 -6.98
N ASP A 233 -8.74 2.48 -6.70
CA ASP A 233 -8.63 1.09 -7.16
C ASP A 233 -9.24 0.09 -6.17
N CYS A 234 -10.36 0.45 -5.52
CA CYS A 234 -11.05 -0.39 -4.53
C CYS A 234 -11.90 -1.48 -5.22
N PHE A 235 -11.24 -2.39 -5.93
CA PHE A 235 -11.83 -3.56 -6.61
C PHE A 235 -10.96 -4.81 -6.39
N MET A 236 -11.45 -5.98 -6.80
CA MET A 236 -10.73 -7.26 -6.65
C MET A 236 -9.32 -7.21 -7.26
N LYS A 237 -8.31 -7.56 -6.47
CA LYS A 237 -6.85 -7.44 -6.76
C LYS A 237 -6.35 -6.02 -7.05
N GLY A 238 -7.06 -4.98 -6.58
CA GLY A 238 -6.59 -3.61 -6.67
C GLY A 238 -5.40 -3.30 -5.74
N ARG A 239 -4.61 -2.26 -6.09
CA ARG A 239 -3.46 -1.75 -5.29
C ARG A 239 -3.74 -1.62 -3.78
N PRO A 240 -4.93 -1.16 -3.29
CA PRO A 240 -5.24 -1.04 -1.87
C PRO A 240 -5.14 -2.36 -1.09
N PHE A 241 -5.55 -3.48 -1.67
CA PHE A 241 -5.53 -4.79 -1.01
C PHE A 241 -4.12 -5.39 -0.97
N HIS A 242 -3.28 -5.04 -1.95
CA HIS A 242 -1.85 -5.31 -1.89
C HIS A 242 -1.16 -4.48 -0.79
N LEU A 243 -1.49 -3.20 -0.63
CA LEU A 243 -1.00 -2.38 0.49
C LEU A 243 -1.42 -2.96 1.85
N PHE A 244 -2.67 -3.41 1.99
CA PHE A 244 -3.15 -4.04 3.22
C PHE A 244 -2.45 -5.39 3.50
N ARG A 245 -2.18 -6.21 2.46
CA ARG A 245 -1.35 -7.42 2.60
C ARG A 245 0.04 -7.09 3.15
N LEU A 246 0.69 -6.04 2.63
CA LEU A 246 2.00 -5.59 3.12
C LEU A 246 1.95 -5.12 4.58
N LEU A 247 0.89 -4.42 5.00
CA LEU A 247 0.72 -4.03 6.41
C LEU A 247 0.53 -5.26 7.31
N LEU A 248 -0.32 -6.21 6.91
CA LEU A 248 -0.53 -7.45 7.63
C LEU A 248 0.78 -8.25 7.75
N GLN A 249 1.54 -8.35 6.66
CA GLN A 249 2.84 -9.02 6.65
C GLN A 249 3.88 -8.34 7.56
N TYR A 250 3.81 -7.01 7.70
CA TYR A 250 4.74 -6.23 8.52
C TYR A 250 4.52 -6.46 10.03
N HIS A 251 3.27 -6.61 10.47
CA HIS A 251 2.90 -6.76 11.88
C HIS A 251 2.60 -8.20 12.30
N GLU A 252 2.15 -9.04 11.36
CA GLU A 252 1.59 -10.37 11.60
C GLU A 252 2.01 -11.35 10.48
N PRO A 253 3.34 -11.57 10.30
CA PRO A 253 3.87 -12.35 9.19
C PRO A 253 3.39 -13.81 9.18
N GLU A 254 3.15 -14.41 10.35
CA GLU A 254 2.59 -15.76 10.50
C GLU A 254 1.18 -15.85 9.89
N LEU A 255 0.31 -14.88 10.21
CA LEU A 255 -1.07 -14.84 9.73
C LEU A 255 -1.12 -14.51 8.23
N CYS A 256 -0.26 -13.59 7.76
CA CYS A 256 -0.12 -13.31 6.33
C CYS A 256 0.33 -14.56 5.56
N SER A 257 1.37 -15.25 6.06
CA SER A 257 1.91 -16.48 5.45
C SER A 257 0.86 -17.60 5.37
N PHE A 258 0.04 -17.77 6.41
CA PHE A 258 -1.08 -18.72 6.39
C PHE A 258 -2.14 -18.37 5.34
N LEU A 259 -2.57 -17.10 5.28
CA LEU A 259 -3.58 -16.62 4.34
C LEU A 259 -3.09 -16.68 2.88
N ASP A 260 -1.84 -16.28 2.62
CA ASP A 260 -1.19 -16.40 1.30
C ASP A 260 -1.06 -17.87 0.87
N THR A 261 -0.71 -18.78 1.80
CA THR A 261 -0.67 -20.23 1.56
C THR A 261 -2.05 -20.80 1.22
N LYS A 262 -3.10 -20.36 1.91
CA LYS A 262 -4.51 -20.68 1.61
C LYS A 262 -5.07 -19.93 0.38
N LYS A 263 -4.28 -19.02 -0.22
CA LYS A 263 -4.66 -18.13 -1.35
C LYS A 263 -5.88 -17.26 -1.03
N MET A 264 -5.97 -16.79 0.21
CA MET A 264 -6.99 -15.87 0.72
C MET A 264 -6.44 -14.44 0.71
N THR A 265 -6.42 -13.83 -0.48
CA THR A 265 -5.96 -12.45 -0.66
C THR A 265 -6.94 -11.46 -0.03
N PRO A 266 -6.52 -10.28 0.46
CA PRO A 266 -7.38 -9.46 1.32
C PRO A 266 -8.63 -8.88 0.64
N ASP A 267 -8.60 -8.74 -0.69
CA ASP A 267 -9.78 -8.39 -1.48
C ASP A 267 -10.92 -9.43 -1.34
N SER A 268 -10.58 -10.71 -1.13
CA SER A 268 -11.59 -11.79 -1.04
C SER A 268 -12.48 -11.74 0.20
N TYR A 269 -12.05 -11.09 1.28
CA TYR A 269 -12.83 -10.94 2.53
C TYR A 269 -13.01 -9.49 2.99
N ALA A 270 -12.16 -8.55 2.56
CA ALA A 270 -12.17 -7.17 3.05
C ALA A 270 -12.56 -6.12 1.98
N LEU A 271 -13.01 -6.51 0.78
CA LEU A 271 -13.47 -5.56 -0.26
C LEU A 271 -14.54 -4.61 0.28
N ASN A 272 -15.60 -5.15 0.88
CA ASN A 272 -16.68 -4.36 1.47
C ASN A 272 -16.27 -3.69 2.79
N TRP A 273 -15.26 -4.17 3.53
CA TRP A 273 -14.73 -3.44 4.69
C TRP A 273 -14.20 -2.07 4.27
N LEU A 274 -13.40 -2.04 3.20
CA LEU A 274 -12.77 -0.83 2.67
C LEU A 274 -13.74 0.01 1.82
N GLY A 275 -14.49 -0.63 0.91
CA GLY A 275 -15.43 0.04 0.00
C GLY A 275 -16.68 0.62 0.67
N SER A 276 -17.04 0.16 1.88
CA SER A 276 -18.15 0.69 2.67
C SER A 276 -17.73 1.36 3.99
N LEU A 277 -16.44 1.41 4.32
CA LEU A 277 -15.94 1.81 5.65
C LEU A 277 -16.71 1.10 6.78
N PHE A 278 -16.72 -0.23 6.69
CA PHE A 278 -17.47 -1.23 7.50
C PHE A 278 -19.00 -1.16 7.51
N SER A 279 -19.62 -0.08 6.99
CA SER A 279 -21.09 0.14 7.05
C SER A 279 -21.95 -0.97 6.43
N TYR A 280 -21.38 -1.79 5.54
CA TYR A 280 -22.03 -2.98 4.99
C TYR A 280 -22.38 -4.02 6.08
N TYR A 281 -21.45 -4.32 6.99
CA TYR A 281 -21.58 -5.39 8.00
C TYR A 281 -21.98 -4.88 9.38
N CYS A 282 -21.52 -3.69 9.78
CA CYS A 282 -21.79 -3.16 11.13
C CYS A 282 -23.23 -2.67 11.30
N SER A 283 -23.68 -2.55 12.56
CA SER A 283 -24.94 -1.89 12.92
C SER A 283 -24.90 -0.39 12.58
N ALA A 284 -26.05 0.29 12.61
CA ALA A 284 -26.10 1.73 12.34
C ALA A 284 -25.33 2.53 13.39
N GLU A 285 -25.49 2.16 14.66
CA GLU A 285 -24.88 2.79 15.83
C GLU A 285 -23.35 2.59 15.83
N VAL A 286 -22.89 1.35 15.60
CA VAL A 286 -21.46 1.03 15.50
C VAL A 286 -20.82 1.71 14.29
N THR A 287 -21.52 1.77 13.15
CA THR A 287 -21.05 2.54 11.99
C THR A 287 -20.91 4.03 12.32
N GLN A 288 -21.89 4.63 13.01
CA GLN A 288 -21.80 6.02 13.45
C GLN A 288 -20.64 6.26 14.44
N ALA A 289 -20.43 5.38 15.42
CA ALA A 289 -19.33 5.49 16.38
C ALA A 289 -17.94 5.41 15.69
N ILE A 290 -17.77 4.47 14.76
CA ILE A 290 -16.55 4.35 13.95
C ILE A 290 -16.36 5.63 13.10
N TRP A 291 -17.41 6.10 12.43
CA TRP A 291 -17.32 7.27 11.55
C TRP A 291 -17.12 8.59 12.32
N ASP A 292 -17.68 8.73 13.53
CA ASP A 292 -17.43 9.86 14.42
C ASP A 292 -15.94 10.03 14.72
N GLY A 293 -15.25 8.94 15.08
CA GLY A 293 -13.79 8.95 15.29
C GLY A 293 -13.01 9.11 13.98
N TYR A 294 -13.37 8.34 12.95
CA TYR A 294 -12.65 8.28 11.67
C TYR A 294 -12.64 9.63 10.93
N LEU A 295 -13.79 10.31 10.88
CA LEU A 295 -13.93 11.61 10.23
C LEU A 295 -13.20 12.71 11.02
N GLN A 296 -13.22 12.67 12.36
CA GLN A 296 -12.45 13.60 13.22
C GLN A 296 -10.95 13.41 13.08
N GLN A 297 -10.46 12.17 12.96
CA GLN A 297 -9.04 11.89 12.71
C GLN A 297 -8.62 12.30 11.28
N ALA A 298 -9.57 12.36 10.34
CA ALA A 298 -9.41 12.86 8.97
C ALA A 298 -8.34 12.17 8.11
N ASP A 299 -7.98 10.93 8.48
CA ASP A 299 -6.82 10.18 8.00
C ASP A 299 -7.21 9.01 7.08
N PRO A 300 -7.02 9.10 5.76
CA PRO A 300 -7.44 8.06 4.81
C PRO A 300 -6.74 6.71 4.98
N PHE A 301 -5.58 6.67 5.65
CA PHE A 301 -4.85 5.42 5.88
C PHE A 301 -5.29 4.70 7.16
N PHE A 302 -6.06 5.36 8.03
CA PHE A 302 -6.43 4.75 9.32
C PHE A 302 -7.34 3.52 9.17
N ILE A 303 -8.08 3.42 8.05
CA ILE A 303 -8.91 2.25 7.74
C ILE A 303 -8.10 0.96 7.67
N TYR A 304 -6.87 0.99 7.15
CA TYR A 304 -6.01 -0.20 7.09
C TYR A 304 -5.63 -0.72 8.49
N PHE A 305 -5.50 0.17 9.47
CA PHE A 305 -5.21 -0.20 10.85
C PHE A 305 -6.47 -0.75 11.54
N LEU A 306 -7.63 -0.13 11.33
CA LEU A 306 -8.91 -0.69 11.79
C LEU A 306 -9.14 -2.11 11.21
N MET A 307 -8.94 -2.29 9.90
CA MET A 307 -9.01 -3.59 9.22
C MET A 307 -8.02 -4.60 9.79
N LEU A 308 -6.81 -4.17 10.16
CA LEU A 308 -5.80 -5.01 10.79
C LEU A 308 -6.30 -5.53 12.15
N ILE A 309 -6.86 -4.68 13.02
CA ILE A 309 -7.34 -5.11 14.34
C ILE A 309 -8.47 -6.16 14.23
N ILE A 310 -9.42 -6.00 13.29
CA ILE A 310 -10.47 -7.00 13.08
C ILE A 310 -9.89 -8.36 12.68
N LEU A 311 -8.89 -8.36 11.79
CA LEU A 311 -8.23 -9.58 11.33
C LEU A 311 -7.33 -10.22 12.42
N VAL A 312 -6.67 -9.41 13.24
CA VAL A 312 -5.86 -9.84 14.40
C VAL A 312 -6.73 -10.45 15.49
N ASN A 313 -7.89 -9.87 15.80
CA ASN A 313 -8.84 -10.43 16.77
C ASN A 313 -9.33 -11.83 16.34
N ALA A 314 -9.38 -12.10 15.04
CA ALA A 314 -9.72 -13.41 14.48
C ALA A 314 -8.52 -14.39 14.40
N LYS A 315 -7.27 -13.96 14.65
CA LYS A 315 -6.04 -14.76 14.43
C LYS A 315 -6.08 -16.16 15.03
N ASP A 316 -6.40 -16.26 16.32
CA ASP A 316 -6.43 -17.55 17.05
C ASP A 316 -7.48 -18.52 16.45
N VAL A 317 -8.58 -18.01 15.88
CA VAL A 317 -9.59 -18.83 15.20
C VAL A 317 -9.09 -19.28 13.84
N ILE A 318 -8.54 -18.35 13.04
CA ILE A 318 -8.00 -18.61 11.69
C ILE A 318 -6.92 -19.70 11.73
N LEU A 319 -5.96 -19.57 12.66
CA LEU A 319 -4.82 -20.49 12.77
C LEU A 319 -5.18 -21.84 13.40
N ALA A 320 -6.26 -21.92 14.19
CA ALA A 320 -6.73 -23.17 14.78
C ALA A 320 -7.70 -23.97 13.88
N GLN A 321 -8.29 -23.36 12.85
CA GLN A 321 -9.41 -23.94 12.12
C GLN A 321 -9.02 -24.52 10.74
N GLU A 322 -9.03 -25.85 10.64
CA GLU A 322 -8.81 -26.59 9.39
C GLU A 322 -10.02 -26.58 8.42
N SER A 323 -10.87 -25.55 8.45
CA SER A 323 -12.02 -25.42 7.52
C SER A 323 -11.60 -25.25 6.06
N ASP A 324 -12.57 -25.53 5.19
CA ASP A 324 -12.53 -25.16 3.78
C ASP A 324 -12.39 -23.63 3.60
N LYS A 325 -11.72 -23.25 2.51
CA LYS A 325 -11.31 -21.87 2.24
C LYS A 325 -12.51 -20.92 2.17
N GLU A 326 -13.58 -21.36 1.53
CA GLU A 326 -14.79 -20.56 1.29
C GLU A 326 -15.58 -20.30 2.59
N GLU A 327 -15.58 -21.24 3.54
CA GLU A 327 -16.13 -21.02 4.89
C GLU A 327 -15.32 -19.96 5.63
N MET A 328 -13.99 -20.07 5.56
CA MET A 328 -13.06 -19.18 6.26
C MET A 328 -13.12 -17.75 5.70
N ILE A 329 -13.20 -17.59 4.37
CA ILE A 329 -13.46 -16.29 3.73
C ILE A 329 -14.77 -15.68 4.24
N LYS A 330 -15.86 -16.45 4.30
CA LYS A 330 -17.17 -15.96 4.76
C LYS A 330 -17.19 -15.59 6.25
N PHE A 331 -16.48 -16.35 7.09
CA PHE A 331 -16.27 -16.01 8.49
C PHE A 331 -15.52 -14.69 8.65
N LEU A 332 -14.41 -14.51 7.92
CA LEU A 332 -13.68 -13.24 7.88
C LEU A 332 -14.58 -12.10 7.39
N GLU A 333 -15.22 -12.26 6.22
CA GLU A 333 -16.08 -11.25 5.60
C GLU A 333 -17.07 -10.64 6.60
N THR A 334 -17.78 -11.48 7.35
CA THR A 334 -18.78 -11.07 8.35
C THR A 334 -18.21 -10.66 9.72
N SER A 335 -16.90 -10.75 9.95
CA SER A 335 -16.29 -10.48 11.26
C SER A 335 -16.59 -9.09 11.86
N PRO A 336 -16.63 -7.97 11.10
CA PRO A 336 -17.00 -6.66 11.66
C PRO A 336 -18.43 -6.57 12.20
N ALA A 337 -19.34 -7.48 11.82
CA ALA A 337 -20.70 -7.52 12.34
C ALA A 337 -20.80 -7.99 13.80
N ASN A 338 -19.68 -8.43 14.40
CA ASN A 338 -19.59 -8.85 15.80
C ASN A 338 -19.06 -7.75 16.74
N LEU A 339 -18.82 -6.54 16.23
CA LEU A 339 -18.44 -5.38 17.05
C LEU A 339 -19.68 -4.80 17.74
N ASP A 340 -19.59 -4.56 19.05
CA ASP A 340 -20.54 -3.78 19.83
C ASP A 340 -19.99 -2.37 20.11
N LEU A 341 -20.83 -1.47 20.64
CA LEU A 341 -20.45 -0.07 20.91
C LEU A 341 -19.35 0.10 21.96
N GLU A 342 -19.13 -0.90 22.83
CA GLU A 342 -18.06 -0.89 23.84
C GLU A 342 -16.68 -1.26 23.26
N ASP A 343 -16.62 -1.96 22.12
CA ASP A 343 -15.35 -2.33 21.48
C ASP A 343 -14.62 -1.16 20.78
N ILE A 344 -15.32 -0.03 20.54
CA ILE A 344 -14.86 0.99 19.59
C ILE A 344 -13.70 1.83 20.14
N GLU A 345 -13.62 2.03 21.45
CA GLU A 345 -12.48 2.71 22.11
C GLU A 345 -11.21 1.87 22.05
N ASP A 346 -11.32 0.56 22.32
CA ASP A 346 -10.23 -0.41 22.20
C ASP A 346 -9.80 -0.57 20.72
N LEU A 347 -10.76 -0.66 19.78
CA LEU A 347 -10.49 -0.74 18.35
C LEU A 347 -9.67 0.47 17.85
N PHE A 348 -10.03 1.69 18.26
CA PHE A 348 -9.31 2.90 17.87
C PHE A 348 -7.94 3.02 18.55
N SER A 349 -7.83 2.71 19.84
CA SER A 349 -6.55 2.79 20.56
C SER A 349 -5.55 1.73 20.08
N LEU A 350 -6.00 0.50 19.79
CA LEU A 350 -5.18 -0.53 19.16
C LEU A 350 -4.77 -0.13 17.74
N ALA A 351 -5.68 0.38 16.91
CA ALA A 351 -5.33 0.86 15.58
C ALA A 351 -4.33 2.04 15.61
N GLN A 352 -4.39 2.90 16.63
CA GLN A 352 -3.38 3.95 16.87
C GLN A 352 -2.03 3.38 17.33
N TYR A 353 -2.01 2.33 18.16
CA TYR A 353 -0.77 1.63 18.54
C TYR A 353 -0.08 0.96 17.35
N TYR A 354 -0.81 0.19 16.53
CA TYR A 354 -0.23 -0.41 15.33
C TYR A 354 0.22 0.67 14.32
N CYS A 355 -0.49 1.80 14.26
CA CYS A 355 -0.07 2.97 13.48
C CYS A 355 1.24 3.60 13.98
N SER A 356 1.43 3.78 15.29
CA SER A 356 2.67 4.38 15.83
C SER A 356 3.89 3.46 15.67
N LYS A 357 3.67 2.14 15.51
CA LYS A 357 4.66 1.13 15.12
C LYS A 357 4.76 0.90 13.60
N THR A 358 4.28 1.81 12.76
CA THR A 358 4.36 1.67 11.28
C THR A 358 5.13 2.81 10.62
N PRO A 359 6.07 2.53 9.69
CA PRO A 359 6.79 3.57 8.94
C PRO A 359 5.86 4.60 8.27
N ALA A 360 6.22 5.88 8.36
CA ALA A 360 5.50 6.98 7.75
C ALA A 360 5.40 6.86 6.22
N SER A 361 6.36 6.19 5.58
CA SER A 361 6.38 5.84 4.16
C SER A 361 5.14 5.02 3.74
N PHE A 362 4.54 4.24 4.65
CA PHE A 362 3.24 3.56 4.41
C PHE A 362 2.16 4.54 3.92
N ARG A 363 2.16 5.75 4.49
CA ARG A 363 1.20 6.83 4.19
C ARG A 363 1.73 7.72 3.07
N LYS A 364 2.96 8.23 3.24
CA LYS A 364 3.58 9.24 2.36
C LYS A 364 3.66 8.76 0.90
N ASP A 365 4.22 7.58 0.67
CA ASP A 365 4.50 7.06 -0.66
C ASP A 365 3.25 6.51 -1.37
N ASN A 366 2.16 6.28 -0.64
CA ASN A 366 0.92 5.69 -1.16
C ASN A 366 -0.25 6.68 -1.26
N HIS A 367 -0.06 7.97 -0.98
CA HIS A 367 -1.13 9.00 -1.06
C HIS A 367 -1.85 9.01 -2.43
N SER A 368 -1.17 8.57 -3.49
CA SER A 368 -1.70 8.39 -4.85
C SER A 368 -2.90 7.43 -4.96
N LEU A 369 -3.17 6.58 -3.96
CA LEU A 369 -4.36 5.72 -3.89
C LEU A 369 -5.67 6.49 -3.64
N PHE A 370 -5.60 7.66 -3.01
CA PHE A 370 -6.74 8.51 -2.64
C PHE A 370 -6.75 9.83 -3.43
N GLY A 371 -7.80 10.65 -3.31
CA GLY A 371 -7.86 11.96 -3.96
C GLY A 371 -7.88 11.91 -5.49
N SER A 372 -7.34 12.94 -6.16
CA SER A 372 -7.42 13.10 -7.62
C SER A 372 -6.19 12.59 -8.37
N SER A 373 -6.40 12.00 -9.55
CA SER A 373 -5.40 11.24 -10.32
C SER A 373 -4.22 12.07 -10.87
N LEU A 374 -4.26 13.40 -10.77
CA LEU A 374 -3.18 14.29 -11.22
C LEU A 374 -1.90 14.17 -10.37
N LEU A 375 -2.00 13.65 -9.14
CA LEU A 375 -0.86 13.51 -8.22
C LEU A 375 -0.02 12.24 -8.44
N GLY A 376 -0.51 11.24 -9.21
CA GLY A 376 0.18 9.96 -9.38
C GLY A 376 1.36 9.97 -10.35
N LEU A 377 1.44 10.97 -11.24
CA LEU A 377 2.27 11.00 -12.45
C LEU A 377 3.80 11.11 -12.23
N LYS A 378 4.32 10.78 -11.04
CA LYS A 378 5.74 10.83 -10.67
C LYS A 378 6.28 9.60 -9.93
N ASP A 379 5.43 8.70 -9.44
CA ASP A 379 5.82 7.59 -8.53
C ASP A 379 5.27 6.20 -8.96
N ASP A 380 4.79 6.07 -10.20
CA ASP A 380 4.06 4.88 -10.66
C ASP A 380 4.92 3.61 -10.87
N ASP A 381 6.24 3.68 -10.72
CA ASP A 381 7.15 2.53 -10.84
C ASP A 381 7.00 1.49 -9.70
N THR A 382 6.32 1.84 -8.59
CA THR A 382 6.16 0.92 -7.44
C THR A 382 4.90 0.05 -7.57
N ASP A 383 5.05 -1.12 -8.22
CA ASP A 383 4.01 -2.15 -8.28
C ASP A 383 3.88 -2.93 -6.96
N LEU A 384 2.91 -2.52 -6.14
CA LEU A 384 2.57 -3.17 -4.86
C LEU A 384 2.16 -4.66 -5.02
N SER A 385 1.75 -5.10 -6.21
CA SER A 385 1.40 -6.51 -6.44
C SER A 385 2.62 -7.44 -6.48
N GLN A 386 3.80 -6.90 -6.81
CA GLN A 386 5.07 -7.62 -6.86
C GLN A 386 5.93 -7.42 -5.59
N ALA A 387 5.60 -6.44 -4.75
CA ALA A 387 6.35 -6.10 -3.54
C ALA A 387 6.40 -7.26 -2.52
N LEU A 388 7.61 -7.72 -2.18
CA LEU A 388 7.83 -8.79 -1.21
C LEU A 388 7.64 -8.37 0.25
N CYS A 389 7.83 -7.09 0.58
CA CYS A 389 7.62 -6.51 1.92
C CYS A 389 7.39 -5.00 1.81
N LEU A 390 7.16 -4.32 2.93
CA LEU A 390 6.86 -2.87 2.92
C LEU A 390 8.11 -2.05 2.56
N ALA A 391 7.96 -1.12 1.61
CA ALA A 391 9.02 -0.21 1.22
C ALA A 391 9.09 1.03 2.14
N VAL A 392 10.30 1.47 2.49
CA VAL A 392 10.58 2.63 3.33
C VAL A 392 11.49 3.60 2.60
N SER A 393 11.15 4.88 2.60
CA SER A 393 11.92 5.95 1.97
C SER A 393 13.25 6.22 2.71
N VAL A 394 14.33 6.44 1.96
CA VAL A 394 15.66 6.73 2.52
C VAL A 394 15.70 8.01 3.37
N SER A 395 14.80 8.96 3.09
CA SER A 395 14.58 10.16 3.90
C SER A 395 14.03 9.84 5.28
N GLU A 396 13.09 8.89 5.39
CA GLU A 396 12.59 8.42 6.69
C GLU A 396 13.67 7.67 7.47
N ILE A 397 14.42 6.76 6.83
CA ILE A 397 15.50 5.99 7.48
C ILE A 397 16.51 6.92 8.16
N LEU A 398 16.93 7.99 7.46
CA LEU A 398 17.85 8.99 8.01
C LEU A 398 17.22 9.83 9.13
N GLN A 399 15.96 10.24 9.00
CA GLN A 399 15.28 11.12 9.99
C GLN A 399 14.91 10.36 11.27
N ALA A 400 14.32 9.18 11.15
CA ALA A 400 13.83 8.35 12.25
C ALA A 400 14.94 7.98 13.24
N ASN A 401 16.12 7.60 12.72
CA ASN A 401 17.24 7.19 13.58
C ASN A 401 17.90 8.34 14.34
N GLN A 402 17.77 9.59 13.85
CA GLN A 402 18.25 10.80 14.55
C GLN A 402 17.32 11.21 15.70
N GLN A 403 16.03 10.90 15.63
CA GLN A 403 15.06 11.28 16.65
C GLN A 403 15.11 10.30 17.84
N GLN A 404 15.73 10.73 18.94
CA GLN A 404 15.74 9.97 20.20
C GLN A 404 14.38 10.13 20.92
N GLY A 405 13.43 9.26 20.59
CA GLY A 405 12.10 9.18 21.21
C GLY A 405 11.41 7.86 20.91
N GLU A 406 10.16 7.70 21.36
CA GLU A 406 9.36 6.46 21.21
C GLU A 406 8.74 6.29 19.81
N GLY A 407 9.51 6.58 18.76
CA GLY A 407 9.12 6.40 17.36
C GLY A 407 9.63 5.10 16.74
N VAL A 408 9.14 4.80 15.54
CA VAL A 408 9.75 3.79 14.63
C VAL A 408 11.22 4.12 14.44
N ARG A 409 12.14 3.19 14.71
CA ARG A 409 13.57 3.30 14.39
C ARG A 409 14.07 2.04 13.67
N PHE A 410 14.99 2.22 12.73
CA PHE A 410 15.40 1.20 11.78
C PHE A 410 16.80 0.67 12.06
N PHE A 411 16.93 -0.64 12.27
CA PHE A 411 18.21 -1.33 12.15
C PHE A 411 18.44 -1.64 10.67
N VAL A 412 19.36 -0.89 10.04
CA VAL A 412 19.62 -0.99 8.60
C VAL A 412 20.58 -2.14 8.31
N VAL A 413 20.24 -2.97 7.34
CA VAL A 413 21.04 -4.12 6.89
C VAL A 413 21.44 -3.88 5.44
N ASP A 414 22.73 -3.66 5.18
CA ASP A 414 23.27 -3.54 3.82
C ASP A 414 23.56 -4.94 3.28
N CYS A 415 22.84 -5.34 2.23
CA CYS A 415 22.90 -6.69 1.66
C CYS A 415 23.76 -6.83 0.40
N ARG A 416 24.44 -5.75 -0.01
CA ARG A 416 25.27 -5.75 -1.22
C ARG A 416 26.55 -6.57 -1.01
N PRO A 417 27.18 -7.09 -2.08
CA PRO A 417 28.46 -7.77 -1.98
C PRO A 417 29.53 -6.92 -1.29
N ALA A 418 30.46 -7.58 -0.58
CA ALA A 418 31.47 -6.93 0.24
C ALA A 418 32.28 -5.86 -0.51
N GLU A 419 32.53 -6.01 -1.82
CA GLU A 419 33.23 -4.99 -2.61
C GLU A 419 32.46 -3.67 -2.69
N GLN A 420 31.14 -3.72 -2.93
CA GLN A 420 30.29 -2.53 -2.98
C GLN A 420 30.17 -1.87 -1.60
N TYR A 421 29.96 -2.67 -0.55
CA TYR A 421 29.91 -2.20 0.83
C TYR A 421 31.22 -1.48 1.22
N ASN A 422 32.38 -2.06 0.91
CA ASN A 422 33.67 -1.48 1.25
C ASN A 422 34.00 -0.21 0.43
N ALA A 423 33.45 -0.06 -0.78
CA ALA A 423 33.55 1.17 -1.56
C ALA A 423 32.78 2.33 -0.93
N GLY A 424 31.58 2.07 -0.41
CA GLY A 424 30.80 3.04 0.37
C GLY A 424 29.51 2.43 0.92
N HIS A 425 29.22 2.65 2.21
CA HIS A 425 28.02 2.15 2.91
C HIS A 425 27.50 3.19 3.92
N LEU A 426 26.25 3.03 4.38
CA LEU A 426 25.70 3.82 5.48
C LEU A 426 26.44 3.45 6.78
N SER A 427 27.01 4.43 7.48
CA SER A 427 27.91 4.24 8.63
C SER A 427 27.28 3.60 9.87
N THR A 428 25.94 3.43 9.88
CA THR A 428 25.16 2.76 10.92
C THR A 428 24.62 1.39 10.50
N ALA A 429 24.85 0.95 9.26
CA ALA A 429 24.30 -0.31 8.75
C ALA A 429 25.13 -1.54 9.16
N PHE A 430 24.45 -2.67 9.35
CA PHE A 430 25.07 -3.99 9.50
C PHE A 430 25.28 -4.61 8.11
N HIS A 431 26.47 -5.13 7.80
CA HIS A 431 26.72 -5.83 6.54
C HIS A 431 26.27 -7.29 6.60
N LEU A 432 25.34 -7.68 5.73
CA LEU A 432 24.92 -9.07 5.52
C LEU A 432 25.05 -9.41 4.03
N ASP A 433 26.26 -9.77 3.62
CA ASP A 433 26.55 -10.15 2.23
C ASP A 433 25.58 -11.25 1.73
N SER A 434 24.79 -10.92 0.71
CA SER A 434 23.72 -11.81 0.22
C SER A 434 24.27 -12.98 -0.62
N ASP A 435 25.47 -12.86 -1.19
CA ASP A 435 26.13 -13.96 -1.92
C ASP A 435 26.40 -15.17 -1.01
N LEU A 436 26.68 -14.93 0.28
CA LEU A 436 26.91 -15.99 1.27
C LEU A 436 25.72 -16.94 1.41
N MET A 437 24.49 -16.47 1.16
CA MET A 437 23.28 -17.29 1.29
C MET A 437 23.28 -18.47 0.30
N LEU A 438 23.91 -18.32 -0.87
CA LEU A 438 24.09 -19.40 -1.85
C LEU A 438 25.48 -20.05 -1.77
N GLN A 439 26.54 -19.25 -1.55
CA GLN A 439 27.92 -19.74 -1.58
C GLN A 439 28.34 -20.46 -0.29
N ASN A 440 27.89 -20.00 0.87
CA ASN A 440 28.19 -20.62 2.18
C ASN A 440 27.04 -20.43 3.19
N PRO A 441 25.96 -21.24 3.09
CA PRO A 441 24.79 -21.13 3.96
C PRO A 441 25.10 -21.21 5.47
N SER A 442 26.20 -21.88 5.85
CA SER A 442 26.63 -21.99 7.25
C SER A 442 27.16 -20.66 7.82
N GLU A 443 27.89 -19.90 7.00
CA GLU A 443 28.41 -18.59 7.34
C GLU A 443 27.31 -17.53 7.27
N PHE A 444 26.40 -17.61 6.28
CA PHE A 444 25.19 -16.80 6.24
C PHE A 444 24.35 -16.97 7.53
N ALA A 445 24.11 -18.20 7.98
CA ALA A 445 23.37 -18.45 9.23
C ALA A 445 24.07 -17.87 10.48
N GLN A 446 25.41 -17.91 10.53
CA GLN A 446 26.19 -17.28 11.59
C GLN A 446 26.14 -15.74 11.51
N SER A 447 26.12 -15.16 10.31
CA SER A 447 25.95 -13.72 10.08
C SER A 447 24.56 -13.25 10.47
N VAL A 448 23.49 -13.98 10.14
CA VAL A 448 22.11 -13.70 10.58
C VAL A 448 21.97 -13.77 12.11
N LYS A 449 22.63 -14.74 12.77
CA LYS A 449 22.68 -14.77 14.24
C LYS A 449 23.39 -13.53 14.82
N SER A 450 24.50 -13.12 14.19
CA SER A 450 25.29 -11.96 14.62
C SER A 450 24.54 -10.64 14.39
N LEU A 451 23.74 -10.56 13.33
CA LEU A 451 22.86 -9.44 13.00
C LEU A 451 21.81 -9.22 14.09
N LEU A 452 21.09 -10.27 14.49
CA LEU A 452 20.04 -10.17 15.52
C LEU A 452 20.61 -9.82 16.90
N GLU A 453 21.79 -10.33 17.24
CA GLU A 453 22.50 -9.96 18.47
C GLU A 453 22.99 -8.51 18.42
N ALA A 454 23.53 -8.06 17.27
CA ALA A 454 23.94 -6.67 17.07
C ALA A 454 22.74 -5.70 17.11
N GLN A 455 21.58 -6.09 16.55
CA GLN A 455 20.34 -5.33 16.64
C GLN A 455 19.93 -5.14 18.11
N LYS A 456 19.85 -6.25 18.87
CA LYS A 456 19.52 -6.23 20.29
C LYS A 456 20.45 -5.31 21.09
N GLN A 457 21.77 -5.49 20.97
CA GLN A 457 22.75 -4.66 21.67
C GLN A 457 22.70 -3.19 21.24
N SER A 458 22.37 -2.90 19.99
CA SER A 458 22.22 -1.54 19.46
C SER A 458 20.97 -0.83 20.00
N ILE A 459 19.90 -1.58 20.28
CA ILE A 459 18.69 -1.10 20.97
C ILE A 459 18.97 -0.88 22.46
N GLU A 460 19.52 -1.90 23.16
CA GLU A 460 19.82 -1.84 24.61
C GLU A 460 20.80 -0.72 24.97
N SER A 461 21.70 -0.34 24.06
CA SER A 461 22.63 0.79 24.23
C SER A 461 22.07 2.16 23.83
N GLY A 462 20.82 2.24 23.36
CA GLY A 462 20.20 3.49 22.91
C GLY A 462 20.88 4.12 21.69
N SER A 463 21.61 3.32 20.90
CA SER A 463 22.47 3.83 19.82
C SER A 463 21.69 4.37 18.62
N ILE A 464 22.36 5.18 17.79
CA ILE A 464 21.81 5.69 16.51
C ILE A 464 21.63 4.59 15.45
N ALA A 465 22.28 3.43 15.61
CA ALA A 465 22.09 2.26 14.77
C ALA A 465 20.97 1.32 15.28
N GLY A 466 20.54 1.48 16.53
CA GLY A 466 19.51 0.64 17.15
C GLY A 466 18.11 0.93 16.61
N GLY A 467 17.39 -0.12 16.25
CA GLY A 467 16.00 -0.02 15.82
C GLY A 467 15.30 -1.38 15.89
N GLU A 468 14.04 -1.39 16.32
CA GLU A 468 13.22 -2.61 16.35
C GLU A 468 12.90 -3.10 14.92
N HIS A 469 12.82 -2.17 13.97
CA HIS A 469 12.38 -2.43 12.60
C HIS A 469 13.57 -2.78 11.70
N LEU A 470 13.50 -3.90 10.99
CA LEU A 470 14.57 -4.36 10.09
C LEU A 470 14.38 -3.74 8.70
N CYS A 471 15.35 -2.97 8.23
CA CYS A 471 15.31 -2.35 6.90
C CYS A 471 16.48 -2.83 6.05
N PHE A 472 16.21 -3.65 5.04
CA PHE A 472 17.20 -4.22 4.14
C PHE A 472 17.46 -3.27 2.96
N MET A 473 18.72 -3.06 2.63
CA MET A 473 19.19 -2.11 1.62
C MET A 473 20.08 -2.83 0.59
N GLY A 474 19.62 -2.86 -0.65
CA GLY A 474 20.37 -3.36 -1.81
C GLY A 474 21.12 -2.24 -2.52
N SER A 475 21.58 -2.54 -3.74
CA SER A 475 22.15 -1.57 -4.68
C SER A 475 21.13 -0.48 -5.07
N GLY A 476 19.85 -0.84 -5.24
CA GLY A 476 18.85 -0.03 -5.93
C GLY A 476 18.63 -0.42 -7.40
N ARG A 477 19.16 -1.58 -7.84
CA ARG A 477 19.04 -2.11 -9.20
C ARG A 477 18.40 -3.50 -9.16
N GLU A 478 17.30 -3.72 -9.89
CA GLU A 478 16.55 -4.99 -9.91
C GLU A 478 17.45 -6.20 -10.23
N GLU A 479 18.41 -6.02 -11.14
CA GLU A 479 19.37 -7.04 -11.60
C GLU A 479 20.34 -7.51 -10.51
N GLU A 480 20.79 -6.61 -9.64
CA GLU A 480 21.75 -6.90 -8.56
C GLU A 480 21.04 -7.31 -7.25
N ASP A 481 19.82 -6.81 -7.03
CA ASP A 481 19.08 -6.96 -5.77
C ASP A 481 18.31 -8.29 -5.66
N MET A 482 18.41 -9.18 -6.66
CA MET A 482 17.76 -10.50 -6.66
C MET A 482 18.16 -11.36 -5.45
N TYR A 483 19.42 -11.37 -5.04
CA TYR A 483 19.85 -12.16 -3.87
C TYR A 483 19.36 -11.55 -2.54
N MET A 484 19.26 -10.21 -2.44
CA MET A 484 18.61 -9.56 -1.31
C MET A 484 17.12 -9.94 -1.21
N ASN A 485 16.41 -10.08 -2.35
CA ASN A 485 15.02 -10.56 -2.35
C ASN A 485 14.89 -11.98 -1.77
N MET A 486 15.90 -12.84 -1.94
CA MET A 486 15.95 -14.16 -1.29
C MET A 486 16.26 -14.05 0.22
N VAL A 487 17.14 -13.12 0.62
CA VAL A 487 17.40 -12.82 2.05
C VAL A 487 16.11 -12.32 2.74
N LEU A 488 15.37 -11.39 2.12
CA LEU A 488 14.06 -10.94 2.59
C LEU A 488 13.10 -12.14 2.77
N ALA A 489 13.00 -13.00 1.77
CA ALA A 489 12.18 -14.22 1.85
C ALA A 489 12.59 -15.15 3.01
N HIS A 490 13.89 -15.26 3.34
CA HIS A 490 14.38 -16.03 4.49
C HIS A 490 13.86 -15.46 5.82
N PHE A 491 13.95 -14.14 6.04
CA PHE A 491 13.45 -13.52 7.27
C PHE A 491 11.92 -13.65 7.41
N LEU A 492 11.19 -13.49 6.30
CA LEU A 492 9.74 -13.64 6.25
C LEU A 492 9.29 -15.09 6.50
N GLN A 493 10.01 -16.09 5.97
CA GLN A 493 9.77 -17.51 6.27
C GLN A 493 9.99 -17.85 7.76
N LYS A 494 10.79 -17.05 8.48
CA LYS A 494 11.00 -17.17 9.93
C LYS A 494 10.01 -16.33 10.74
N ASN A 495 8.90 -15.91 10.13
CA ASN A 495 7.84 -15.07 10.73
C ASN A 495 8.41 -13.84 11.45
N LYS A 496 9.38 -13.14 10.84
CA LYS A 496 9.94 -11.91 11.40
C LYS A 496 9.08 -10.70 11.09
N GLU A 497 8.57 -10.10 12.17
CA GLU A 497 7.89 -8.80 12.18
C GLU A 497 8.84 -7.67 11.75
N TYR A 498 8.23 -6.57 11.34
CA TYR A 498 8.87 -5.29 11.00
C TYR A 498 9.95 -5.35 9.89
N VAL A 499 9.89 -6.35 9.02
CA VAL A 499 10.77 -6.51 7.84
C VAL A 499 10.34 -5.56 6.71
N SER A 500 11.28 -4.72 6.28
CA SER A 500 11.10 -3.71 5.21
C SER A 500 12.30 -3.63 4.26
N ILE A 501 12.09 -3.00 3.11
CA ILE A 501 13.10 -2.72 2.08
C ILE A 501 13.30 -1.20 1.91
N ALA A 502 14.54 -0.75 1.76
CA ALA A 502 14.84 0.64 1.44
C ALA A 502 14.47 0.96 -0.03
N LYS A 503 13.51 1.86 -0.26
CA LYS A 503 13.02 2.24 -1.61
C LYS A 503 14.17 2.82 -2.43
N GLY A 504 14.56 2.12 -3.50
CA GLY A 504 15.67 2.51 -4.38
C GLY A 504 17.08 2.24 -3.82
N GLY A 505 17.20 1.52 -2.71
CA GLY A 505 18.47 1.01 -2.17
C GLY A 505 19.54 2.09 -1.88
N PHE A 506 20.81 1.68 -1.93
CA PHE A 506 21.94 2.57 -1.70
C PHE A 506 22.06 3.67 -2.77
N MET A 507 21.67 3.41 -4.01
CA MET A 507 21.65 4.42 -5.08
C MET A 507 20.70 5.59 -4.76
N ALA A 508 19.50 5.31 -4.24
CA ALA A 508 18.58 6.36 -3.79
C ALA A 508 19.09 7.10 -2.54
N LEU A 509 19.78 6.41 -1.61
CA LEU A 509 20.46 7.06 -0.48
C LEU A 509 21.53 8.05 -0.96
N GLN A 510 22.36 7.65 -1.94
CA GLN A 510 23.37 8.54 -2.52
C GLN A 510 22.74 9.75 -3.22
N GLN A 511 21.68 9.55 -4.01
CA GLN A 511 20.96 10.64 -4.68
C GLN A 511 20.36 11.61 -3.67
N HIS A 512 19.63 11.10 -2.67
CA HIS A 512 18.98 11.93 -1.65
C HIS A 512 19.97 12.76 -0.83
N LEU A 513 21.13 12.18 -0.49
CA LEU A 513 22.22 12.92 0.15
C LEU A 513 22.87 13.95 -0.79
N ALA A 514 22.97 13.67 -2.10
CA ALA A 514 23.45 14.65 -3.07
C ALA A 514 22.49 15.84 -3.19
N ASP A 515 21.18 15.59 -3.31
CA ASP A 515 20.15 16.61 -3.47
C ASP A 515 20.13 17.58 -2.27
N ILE A 516 20.18 17.06 -1.03
CA ILE A 516 20.23 17.90 0.19
C ILE A 516 21.52 18.74 0.25
N ASN A 517 22.65 18.21 -0.21
CA ASN A 517 23.92 18.96 -0.20
C ASN A 517 23.98 20.09 -1.25
N VAL A 518 23.07 20.12 -2.23
CA VAL A 518 22.99 21.22 -3.21
C VAL A 518 22.41 22.51 -2.61
N GLU A 519 21.63 22.43 -1.53
CA GLU A 519 21.00 23.61 -0.92
C GLU A 519 21.89 24.36 0.10
N GLY A 520 23.06 23.82 0.52
CA GLY A 520 23.98 24.56 1.38
C GLY A 520 25.31 23.87 1.73
N PRO A 521 26.45 24.57 1.70
CA PRO A 521 27.78 23.97 1.92
C PRO A 521 28.15 23.69 3.39
N GLU A 522 27.34 24.12 4.36
CA GLU A 522 27.57 23.82 5.79
C GLU A 522 26.92 22.50 6.26
N SER A 523 26.16 21.86 5.36
CA SER A 523 25.44 20.61 5.58
C SER A 523 26.38 19.40 5.68
N GLY A 524 26.91 19.11 6.86
CA GLY A 524 27.95 18.10 7.11
C GLY A 524 27.57 16.62 6.93
N TYR A 525 26.81 16.23 5.91
CA TYR A 525 26.30 14.87 5.69
C TYR A 525 27.37 13.81 5.33
N GLY A 526 28.62 14.20 5.10
CA GLY A 526 29.72 13.28 4.80
C GLY A 526 30.03 12.24 5.88
N HIS A 527 29.47 12.35 7.09
CA HIS A 527 29.62 11.36 8.16
C HIS A 527 28.64 10.16 8.06
N TRP A 528 27.61 10.24 7.22
CA TRP A 528 26.67 9.14 6.98
C TRP A 528 27.22 8.06 6.06
N ILE A 529 28.18 8.39 5.19
CA ILE A 529 28.81 7.41 4.29
C ILE A 529 30.21 7.07 4.80
N ALA A 530 30.47 5.77 5.00
CA ALA A 530 31.78 5.24 5.35
C ALA A 530 32.34 4.41 4.18
N SER A 531 33.64 4.52 3.95
CA SER A 531 34.40 3.76 2.93
C SER A 531 35.63 3.15 3.57
N THR A 532 35.97 1.91 3.21
CA THR A 532 37.20 1.24 3.71
C THR A 532 38.31 1.16 2.66
N SER A 533 38.01 1.57 1.42
CA SER A 533 38.99 1.91 0.39
C SER A 533 39.87 3.07 0.88
N GLY A 534 41.17 2.81 1.07
CA GLY A 534 42.05 3.65 1.88
C GLY A 534 42.28 5.06 1.33
N SER A 535 42.33 6.05 2.23
CA SER A 535 42.63 7.44 1.91
C SER A 535 43.97 7.57 1.16
N ARG A 536 43.88 7.89 -0.13
CA ARG A 536 45.04 8.24 -0.96
C ARG A 536 44.65 9.19 -2.09
N ASN A 537 44.36 10.44 -1.72
CA ASN A 537 44.73 11.63 -2.48
C ASN A 537 44.49 12.89 -1.65
N GLY A 538 45.55 13.39 -1.00
CA GLY A 538 45.58 14.74 -0.45
C GLY A 538 46.25 15.67 -1.46
N ILE A 539 45.50 16.62 -2.01
CA ILE A 539 46.05 17.83 -2.64
C ILE A 539 45.20 19.02 -2.17
N ASN A 540 45.69 19.72 -1.15
CA ASN A 540 45.69 21.17 -1.06
C ASN A 540 46.48 21.59 0.19
N SER A 541 47.76 21.88 -0.02
CA SER A 541 48.65 22.45 0.99
C SER A 541 48.44 23.95 1.09
N VAL A 542 48.03 24.44 2.26
CA VAL A 542 48.21 25.85 2.66
C VAL A 542 48.74 25.83 4.09
N ASP A 543 50.04 26.05 4.23
CA ASP A 543 50.68 26.20 5.54
C ASP A 543 50.34 27.55 6.19
N GLY A 544 50.18 27.56 7.51
CA GLY A 544 49.93 28.75 8.32
C GLY A 544 50.13 28.47 9.80
N ASP A 545 51.11 29.13 10.42
CA ASP A 545 51.58 28.84 11.78
C ASP A 545 50.62 29.30 12.91
N ALA A 546 50.19 28.33 13.73
CA ALA A 546 50.26 28.31 15.21
C ALA A 546 49.60 29.46 16.05
N PRO A 547 49.55 29.42 17.41
CA PRO A 547 49.90 28.33 18.33
C PRO A 547 48.84 27.98 19.42
N ASN A 548 49.04 26.83 20.09
CA ASN A 548 48.63 26.46 21.47
C ASN A 548 47.19 26.71 21.99
N GLY A 549 46.50 25.61 22.32
CA GLY A 549 45.43 25.57 23.32
C GLY A 549 45.29 24.15 23.92
N SER A 550 45.43 24.02 25.24
CA SER A 550 45.47 22.71 25.93
C SER A 550 44.14 22.33 26.59
N GLY A 551 43.66 21.10 26.41
CA GLY A 551 42.54 20.54 27.15
C GLY A 551 42.38 19.03 26.94
N ASP A 552 42.51 18.24 28.01
CA ASP A 552 42.44 16.77 27.96
C ASP A 552 40.97 16.28 28.04
N GLY A 553 40.62 15.23 27.29
CA GLY A 553 39.22 14.86 27.05
C GLY A 553 39.03 13.46 26.44
N LYS A 554 39.29 12.41 27.23
CA LYS A 554 39.27 11.00 26.76
C LYS A 554 37.85 10.49 26.43
N GLY A 555 37.43 10.64 25.18
CA GLY A 555 36.18 10.06 24.66
C GLY A 555 36.27 8.56 24.36
N VAL A 556 35.29 7.78 24.84
CA VAL A 556 35.21 6.31 24.66
C VAL A 556 34.66 5.94 23.28
N LYS A 557 35.39 6.28 22.21
CA LYS A 557 35.01 6.02 20.80
C LYS A 557 35.94 5.04 20.07
N SER A 558 36.65 4.16 20.80
CA SER A 558 37.83 3.41 20.29
C SER A 558 37.72 1.87 20.41
N LEU A 559 36.50 1.32 20.50
CA LEU A 559 36.28 -0.14 20.59
C LEU A 559 35.74 -0.74 19.27
N VAL A 560 34.62 -0.22 18.73
CA VAL A 560 34.01 -0.74 17.50
C VAL A 560 35.02 -0.77 16.34
N ASN A 561 35.72 0.34 16.08
CA ASN A 561 36.73 0.45 15.02
C ASN A 561 37.92 -0.52 15.16
N LYS A 562 38.13 -1.17 16.33
CA LYS A 562 39.22 -2.15 16.50
C LYS A 562 38.81 -3.57 16.16
N MET A 563 37.52 -3.89 16.18
CA MET A 563 37.02 -5.21 15.80
C MET A 563 37.07 -5.39 14.27
N THR A 564 36.66 -4.36 13.52
CA THR A 564 36.64 -4.35 12.04
C THR A 564 38.05 -4.44 11.40
N VAL A 565 39.07 -3.89 12.06
CA VAL A 565 40.45 -3.85 11.52
C VAL A 565 41.16 -5.22 11.62
N ALA A 566 40.72 -6.10 12.52
CA ALA A 566 41.40 -7.37 12.79
C ALA A 566 41.17 -8.48 11.73
N LEU A 567 40.23 -8.29 10.79
CA LEU A 567 39.80 -9.34 9.85
C LEU A 567 40.39 -9.22 8.43
N LYS A 568 41.22 -8.21 8.13
CA LYS A 568 41.84 -8.00 6.80
C LYS A 568 43.23 -8.65 6.63
N THR A 569 43.31 -9.97 6.75
CA THR A 569 44.40 -10.77 6.12
C THR A 569 43.89 -12.14 5.63
N LYS A 570 44.44 -12.59 4.49
CA LYS A 570 43.95 -13.75 3.72
C LYS A 570 43.97 -15.08 4.51
N SER A 571 42.97 -15.91 4.23
CA SER A 571 42.72 -17.23 4.83
C SER A 571 43.96 -18.13 5.00
N VAL A 572 44.26 -18.51 6.25
CA VAL A 572 45.03 -19.70 6.66
C VAL A 572 44.45 -20.20 8.01
N ASN A 573 44.41 -21.52 8.21
CA ASN A 573 43.95 -22.19 9.44
C ASN A 573 44.56 -21.60 10.74
N VAL A 574 43.71 -21.16 11.67
CA VAL A 574 44.05 -20.99 13.09
C VAL A 574 42.94 -21.55 13.98
N LYS A 575 42.94 -22.88 14.20
CA LYS A 575 42.33 -23.45 15.41
C LYS A 575 43.25 -23.16 16.63
N GLU A 576 42.70 -23.34 17.83
CA GLU A 576 43.44 -23.40 19.11
C GLU A 576 44.04 -22.10 19.71
N LYS A 577 43.75 -20.88 19.19
CA LYS A 577 44.25 -19.62 19.80
C LYS A 577 43.23 -18.52 20.14
N VAL A 578 41.95 -18.86 20.32
CA VAL A 578 40.89 -17.91 20.71
C VAL A 578 40.43 -18.07 22.17
N ILE A 579 41.03 -19.00 22.94
CA ILE A 579 40.59 -19.33 24.32
C ILE A 579 41.37 -18.55 25.40
N SER A 580 42.55 -17.98 25.11
CA SER A 580 43.49 -17.46 26.11
C SER A 580 43.40 -15.94 26.39
N PHE A 581 42.21 -15.33 26.34
CA PHE A 581 42.04 -13.90 26.63
C PHE A 581 40.81 -13.54 27.49
N ILE A 582 40.14 -14.53 28.10
CA ILE A 582 39.06 -14.31 29.09
C ILE A 582 39.40 -15.10 30.38
N GLU A 583 40.53 -14.76 31.00
CA GLU A 583 40.89 -15.20 32.35
C GLU A 583 41.48 -14.03 33.15
N ASN A 584 40.65 -13.33 33.94
CA ASN A 584 41.01 -12.74 35.24
C ASN A 584 39.84 -12.06 35.99
N THR A 585 38.81 -12.84 36.34
CA THR A 585 37.97 -12.58 37.54
C THR A 585 37.67 -13.92 38.19
N SER A 586 38.34 -14.23 39.31
CA SER A 586 38.43 -15.58 39.86
C SER A 586 37.50 -15.82 41.06
N THR A 587 36.30 -16.32 40.80
CA THR A 587 35.47 -17.06 41.76
C THR A 587 34.77 -18.23 41.07
N PRO A 588 34.77 -19.46 41.64
CA PRO A 588 34.19 -20.64 40.98
C PRO A 588 32.68 -20.74 41.23
N VAL A 589 31.92 -21.01 40.16
CA VAL A 589 30.52 -21.46 40.20
C VAL A 589 30.34 -22.55 39.15
N ASP A 590 29.50 -23.56 39.44
CA ASP A 590 29.41 -24.80 38.67
C ASP A 590 28.88 -24.66 37.24
N ARG A 591 29.29 -25.62 36.39
CA ARG A 591 28.85 -25.73 34.99
C ARG A 591 27.38 -26.14 34.88
N ILE A 592 26.48 -25.18 34.79
CA ILE A 592 25.10 -25.40 34.32
C ILE A 592 25.05 -25.11 32.80
N PRO A 593 24.68 -26.08 31.94
CA PRO A 593 24.50 -25.83 30.52
C PRO A 593 23.17 -25.08 30.28
N PHE A 594 23.24 -23.79 29.95
CA PHE A 594 22.06 -23.01 29.58
C PHE A 594 21.54 -23.41 28.19
N ASN A 595 20.48 -24.22 28.18
CA ASN A 595 19.74 -24.55 26.97
C ASN A 595 18.74 -23.43 26.64
N ILE A 596 18.99 -22.65 25.59
CA ILE A 596 18.05 -21.61 25.14
C ILE A 596 16.94 -22.27 24.33
N SER A 597 15.74 -22.27 24.90
CA SER A 597 14.56 -22.96 24.37
C SER A 597 13.94 -22.24 23.16
N TRP A 598 14.54 -22.44 21.99
CA TRP A 598 13.74 -22.45 20.75
C TRP A 598 12.78 -23.65 20.81
N PRO A 599 11.52 -23.52 20.38
CA PRO A 599 10.61 -24.65 20.31
C PRO A 599 11.00 -25.55 19.13
N ASP A 600 11.88 -26.52 19.40
CA ASP A 600 12.38 -27.51 18.44
C ASP A 600 11.28 -28.53 18.08
N ARG A 601 10.29 -28.05 17.31
CA ARG A 601 9.17 -28.85 16.82
C ARG A 601 9.62 -29.57 15.56
N ALA A 602 10.13 -30.79 15.74
CA ALA A 602 10.73 -31.63 14.71
C ALA A 602 9.85 -31.85 13.45
N SER A 603 9.89 -30.90 12.53
CA SER A 603 9.50 -31.09 11.13
C SER A 603 10.60 -31.89 10.44
N LEU A 604 10.27 -33.08 9.91
CA LEU A 604 11.23 -33.87 9.14
C LEU A 604 11.80 -33.04 7.98
N GLU A 605 13.12 -33.02 7.85
CA GLU A 605 13.82 -32.56 6.66
C GLU A 605 13.46 -33.46 5.47
N ARG A 606 12.37 -33.11 4.77
CA ARG A 606 11.99 -33.74 3.50
C ARG A 606 12.40 -32.80 2.37
N HIS A 607 13.52 -33.11 1.72
CA HIS A 607 13.85 -32.52 0.43
C HIS A 607 12.69 -32.74 -0.55
N VAL A 608 12.28 -31.68 -1.25
CA VAL A 608 11.19 -31.74 -2.24
C VAL A 608 11.62 -32.64 -3.39
N SER A 609 10.86 -33.70 -3.64
CA SER A 609 11.09 -34.60 -4.77
C SER A 609 10.42 -34.05 -6.02
N SER A 610 10.99 -34.29 -7.20
CA SER A 610 10.36 -33.98 -8.49
C SER A 610 9.05 -34.73 -8.75
N SER A 611 8.68 -35.67 -7.86
CA SER A 611 7.39 -36.37 -7.84
C SER A 611 6.27 -35.63 -7.09
N ASP A 612 6.56 -34.63 -6.26
CA ASP A 612 5.55 -33.93 -5.47
C ASP A 612 4.74 -32.97 -6.36
N ARG A 613 3.48 -33.34 -6.64
CA ARG A 613 2.55 -32.57 -7.48
C ARG A 613 1.97 -31.35 -6.75
N VAL A 614 2.84 -30.43 -6.35
CA VAL A 614 2.42 -29.07 -5.96
C VAL A 614 1.91 -28.36 -7.22
N GLY A 615 0.71 -27.79 -7.16
CA GLY A 615 0.09 -27.11 -8.31
C GLY A 615 0.91 -25.91 -8.77
N LYS A 616 1.11 -25.77 -10.10
CA LYS A 616 1.93 -24.71 -10.71
C LYS A 616 1.59 -23.31 -10.14
N PRO A 617 2.59 -22.47 -9.81
CA PRO A 617 2.37 -21.09 -9.37
C PRO A 617 1.64 -20.21 -10.41
N TYR A 618 1.20 -19.05 -9.93
CA TYR A 618 0.40 -18.03 -10.60
C TYR A 618 0.69 -17.83 -12.11
N ARG A 619 -0.25 -18.22 -12.97
CA ARG A 619 -0.28 -17.80 -14.38
C ARG A 619 -0.74 -16.35 -14.45
N GLY A 620 0.19 -15.40 -14.55
CA GLY A 620 -0.12 -13.97 -14.67
C GLY A 620 0.92 -13.00 -14.10
N VAL A 621 1.93 -13.47 -13.37
CA VAL A 621 3.00 -12.63 -12.79
C VAL A 621 4.36 -13.13 -13.28
N LYS A 622 5.31 -12.24 -13.59
CA LYS A 622 6.71 -12.59 -13.90
C LYS A 622 7.33 -13.21 -12.64
N PRO A 623 7.99 -14.39 -12.70
CA PRO A 623 8.63 -14.94 -11.51
C PRO A 623 9.80 -14.05 -11.06
N VAL A 624 9.80 -13.65 -9.79
CA VAL A 624 10.84 -12.81 -9.16
C VAL A 624 12.22 -13.52 -9.12
N PHE A 625 12.25 -14.84 -9.34
CA PHE A 625 13.44 -15.68 -9.28
C PHE A 625 13.67 -16.48 -10.59
N SER A 626 13.30 -15.91 -11.74
CA SER A 626 13.63 -16.50 -13.05
C SER A 626 15.11 -16.36 -13.37
N ILE A 627 15.89 -17.43 -13.17
CA ILE A 627 17.21 -17.58 -13.79
C ILE A 627 17.01 -17.72 -15.31
N GLY A 628 17.82 -16.99 -16.09
CA GLY A 628 17.75 -17.00 -17.54
C GLY A 628 18.60 -18.13 -18.15
N ASP A 629 18.03 -19.33 -18.24
CA ASP A 629 18.60 -20.41 -19.05
C ASP A 629 18.21 -20.19 -20.53
N GLU A 630 19.18 -19.80 -21.36
CA GLU A 630 19.07 -19.85 -22.82
C GLU A 630 19.40 -21.26 -23.32
N GLU A 631 18.43 -21.99 -23.89
CA GLU A 631 18.67 -22.91 -25.01
C GLU A 631 17.37 -23.26 -25.76
N GLU A 632 17.52 -23.64 -27.04
CA GLU A 632 16.48 -23.68 -28.07
C GLU A 632 16.07 -25.14 -28.41
N TYR A 633 14.76 -25.45 -28.51
CA TYR A 633 14.22 -26.51 -29.40
C TYR A 633 12.70 -26.45 -29.60
N ASP A 634 12.26 -26.49 -30.86
CA ASP A 634 10.85 -26.59 -31.29
C ASP A 634 10.28 -28.02 -31.24
N THR A 635 9.01 -28.17 -30.83
CA THR A 635 7.97 -28.79 -31.70
C THR A 635 6.55 -28.39 -31.28
N ASP A 636 5.62 -28.38 -32.23
CA ASP A 636 4.23 -27.91 -32.09
C ASP A 636 3.32 -28.82 -31.24
N GLU A 637 2.31 -28.24 -30.56
CA GLU A 637 0.90 -28.34 -31.01
C GLU A 637 -0.11 -27.51 -30.17
N ILE A 638 -0.91 -26.69 -30.89
CA ILE A 638 -2.30 -26.25 -30.59
C ILE A 638 -2.56 -25.36 -29.34
N ASP A 639 -2.37 -24.05 -29.56
CA ASP A 639 -3.32 -22.94 -29.33
C ASP A 639 -4.33 -22.98 -28.16
N SER A 640 -4.19 -22.02 -27.23
CA SER A 640 -5.35 -21.31 -26.68
C SER A 640 -5.02 -19.89 -26.19
N SER A 641 -5.55 -18.88 -26.91
CA SER A 641 -5.61 -17.45 -26.58
C SER A 641 -4.28 -16.74 -26.28
N SER A 642 -3.68 -16.15 -27.31
CA SER A 642 -2.64 -15.13 -27.16
C SER A 642 -3.23 -13.82 -26.60
N MET A 643 -2.63 -13.31 -25.52
CA MET A 643 -2.73 -11.90 -25.13
C MET A 643 -1.49 -11.21 -25.68
N SER A 644 -1.68 -10.35 -26.69
CA SER A 644 -0.58 -9.67 -27.37
C SER A 644 -0.06 -8.46 -26.58
N ASP A 645 1.19 -8.07 -26.82
CA ASP A 645 1.89 -6.91 -26.23
C ASP A 645 1.21 -5.53 -26.44
N ASP A 646 0.09 -5.52 -27.14
CA ASP A 646 -0.76 -4.37 -27.45
C ASP A 646 -1.51 -3.82 -26.21
N ASP A 647 -1.89 -4.66 -25.26
CA ASP A 647 -2.71 -4.26 -24.09
C ASP A 647 -1.95 -3.39 -23.06
N ARG A 648 -0.65 -3.16 -23.25
CA ARG A 648 0.18 -2.24 -22.43
C ARG A 648 0.35 -0.84 -23.03
N LYS A 649 -0.29 -0.53 -24.16
CA LYS A 649 -0.07 0.71 -24.91
C LYS A 649 -1.37 1.51 -25.08
N GLU A 650 -1.34 2.81 -24.84
CA GLU A 650 -2.52 3.67 -24.90
C GLU A 650 -3.13 3.70 -26.33
N VAL A 651 -4.25 3.00 -26.50
CA VAL A 651 -5.03 2.94 -27.75
C VAL A 651 -5.90 4.19 -27.87
N VAL A 652 -5.77 4.89 -28.99
CA VAL A 652 -6.54 6.12 -29.26
C VAL A 652 -7.14 6.12 -30.67
N ASN A 653 -8.27 6.80 -30.83
CA ASN A 653 -8.83 7.06 -32.15
C ASN A 653 -8.04 8.19 -32.85
N ILE A 654 -7.57 7.92 -34.06
CA ILE A 654 -6.69 8.81 -34.83
C ILE A 654 -7.42 10.12 -35.15
N GLN A 655 -8.66 10.06 -35.62
CA GLN A 655 -9.41 11.25 -36.01
C GLN A 655 -9.79 12.11 -34.79
N THR A 656 -10.14 11.49 -33.67
CA THR A 656 -10.39 12.19 -32.40
C THR A 656 -9.16 12.96 -31.93
N TRP A 657 -7.95 12.40 -32.09
CA TRP A 657 -6.72 13.11 -31.73
C TRP A 657 -6.32 14.20 -32.73
N ILE A 658 -6.46 13.97 -34.04
CA ILE A 658 -6.23 14.99 -35.07
C ILE A 658 -7.15 16.21 -34.88
N ASN A 659 -8.39 15.98 -34.45
CA ASN A 659 -9.41 17.02 -34.28
C ASN A 659 -9.36 17.76 -32.93
N LYS A 660 -8.39 17.51 -32.06
CA LYS A 660 -8.28 18.23 -30.78
C LYS A 660 -7.91 19.71 -31.01
N PRO A 661 -8.47 20.65 -30.21
CA PRO A 661 -8.24 22.09 -30.41
C PRO A 661 -6.82 22.55 -30.06
N ASP A 662 -6.01 21.74 -29.39
CA ASP A 662 -4.60 22.03 -29.06
C ASP A 662 -3.61 21.58 -30.16
N VAL A 663 -4.04 20.73 -31.10
CA VAL A 663 -3.23 20.25 -32.23
C VAL A 663 -3.15 21.35 -33.30
N LYS A 664 -1.93 21.84 -33.54
CA LYS A 664 -1.61 22.88 -34.52
C LYS A 664 -1.24 22.31 -35.88
N TYR A 665 -0.58 21.15 -35.90
CA TYR A 665 -0.18 20.46 -37.13
C TYR A 665 -0.30 18.93 -36.98
N ASN A 666 -0.62 18.27 -38.10
CA ASN A 666 -0.66 16.82 -38.24
C ASN A 666 0.13 16.44 -39.50
N PHE A 667 1.09 15.53 -39.37
CA PHE A 667 1.87 15.00 -40.49
C PHE A 667 1.78 13.47 -40.54
N PRO A 668 1.01 12.90 -41.47
CA PRO A 668 1.10 11.48 -41.81
C PRO A 668 2.53 11.14 -42.26
N CYS A 669 3.09 10.08 -41.68
CA CYS A 669 4.50 9.70 -41.82
C CYS A 669 4.68 8.18 -41.64
N ASN A 670 5.92 7.72 -41.71
CA ASN A 670 6.30 6.41 -41.17
C ASN A 670 7.34 6.59 -40.07
N GLU A 671 7.09 6.01 -38.89
CA GLU A 671 8.09 5.86 -37.83
C GLU A 671 9.13 4.83 -38.26
N VAL A 672 10.42 5.14 -38.11
CA VAL A 672 11.53 4.26 -38.52
C VAL A 672 12.32 3.84 -37.28
N LYS A 673 12.23 2.55 -36.91
CA LYS A 673 12.98 1.98 -35.78
C LYS A 673 14.45 1.75 -36.12
N GLU A 674 15.24 1.43 -35.11
CA GLU A 674 16.70 1.27 -35.24
C GLU A 674 17.11 0.09 -36.13
N ASN A 675 16.33 -0.99 -36.09
CA ASN A 675 16.42 -2.13 -37.01
C ASN A 675 15.95 -1.82 -38.45
N GLY A 676 15.58 -0.58 -38.75
CA GLY A 676 15.08 -0.14 -40.06
C GLY A 676 13.63 -0.47 -40.35
N HIS A 677 12.89 -1.11 -39.43
CA HIS A 677 11.46 -1.40 -39.63
C HIS A 677 10.66 -0.09 -39.64
N MET A 678 9.71 0.01 -40.57
CA MET A 678 8.87 1.18 -40.78
C MET A 678 7.42 0.89 -40.39
N PHE A 679 6.78 1.81 -39.68
CA PHE A 679 5.38 1.69 -39.25
C PHE A 679 4.56 2.93 -39.64
N PRO A 680 3.39 2.79 -40.30
CA PRO A 680 2.49 3.90 -40.59
C PRO A 680 2.12 4.65 -39.31
N SER A 681 2.31 5.98 -39.32
CA SER A 681 2.18 6.82 -38.13
C SER A 681 1.69 8.22 -38.46
N HIS A 682 1.19 8.93 -37.45
CA HIS A 682 0.84 10.33 -37.51
C HIS A 682 1.65 11.11 -36.47
N LEU A 683 2.40 12.12 -36.92
CA LEU A 683 3.16 13.02 -36.07
C LEU A 683 2.32 14.27 -35.80
N LEU A 684 1.78 14.39 -34.59
CA LEU A 684 0.96 15.53 -34.16
C LEU A 684 1.80 16.53 -33.38
N VAL A 685 1.59 17.82 -33.64
CA VAL A 685 2.29 18.93 -32.97
C VAL A 685 1.25 19.82 -32.30
N THR A 686 1.31 19.93 -30.97
CA THR A 686 0.38 20.75 -30.19
C THR A 686 0.99 22.13 -29.89
N ALA A 687 0.44 22.85 -28.92
CA ALA A 687 1.06 24.05 -28.39
C ALA A 687 2.42 23.80 -27.74
N THR A 688 2.61 22.68 -27.05
CA THR A 688 3.79 22.42 -26.18
C THR A 688 4.49 21.09 -26.43
N HIS A 689 3.85 20.12 -27.10
CA HIS A 689 4.36 18.75 -27.26
C HIS A 689 4.26 18.26 -28.71
N MET A 690 5.03 17.23 -29.01
CA MET A 690 4.94 16.43 -30.22
C MET A 690 4.60 14.97 -29.85
N TYR A 691 3.66 14.37 -30.57
CA TYR A 691 3.15 13.03 -30.32
C TYR A 691 3.32 12.15 -31.56
N CYS A 692 3.78 10.92 -31.38
CA CYS A 692 3.78 9.90 -32.42
C CYS A 692 2.64 8.91 -32.19
N LEU A 693 1.65 8.89 -33.09
CA LEU A 693 0.56 7.90 -33.10
C LEU A 693 0.84 6.85 -34.18
N ARG A 694 1.19 5.61 -33.79
CA ARG A 694 1.41 4.51 -34.75
C ARG A 694 0.12 3.74 -35.00
N GLU A 695 -0.28 3.56 -36.25
CA GLU A 695 -1.51 2.87 -36.62
C GLU A 695 -1.50 1.39 -36.20
N ILE A 696 -2.67 0.86 -35.83
CA ILE A 696 -2.86 -0.54 -35.45
C ILE A 696 -3.25 -1.35 -36.71
N PRO A 697 -2.42 -2.26 -37.24
CA PRO A 697 -2.72 -2.97 -38.49
C PRO A 697 -4.01 -3.79 -38.46
N SER A 698 -4.41 -4.27 -37.27
CA SER A 698 -5.64 -5.04 -37.03
C SER A 698 -6.88 -4.17 -36.78
N ARG A 699 -6.74 -2.86 -36.50
CA ARG A 699 -7.85 -1.97 -36.09
C ARG A 699 -7.77 -0.61 -36.79
N LYS A 700 -8.31 -0.53 -38.01
CA LYS A 700 -8.36 0.71 -38.83
C LYS A 700 -8.95 1.88 -38.05
N GLY A 701 -8.29 3.04 -38.12
CA GLY A 701 -8.70 4.27 -37.44
C GLY A 701 -8.27 4.38 -35.96
N LEU A 702 -7.64 3.34 -35.41
CA LEU A 702 -7.00 3.37 -34.08
C LEU A 702 -5.47 3.37 -34.22
N ALA A 703 -4.81 3.99 -33.24
CA ALA A 703 -3.36 4.06 -33.12
C ALA A 703 -2.90 3.88 -31.67
N TYR A 704 -1.66 3.41 -31.49
CA TYR A 704 -0.95 3.47 -30.21
C TYR A 704 -0.16 4.77 -30.11
N ILE A 705 -0.22 5.44 -28.96
CA ILE A 705 0.75 6.49 -28.64
C ILE A 705 2.12 5.83 -28.42
N GLN A 706 3.11 6.20 -29.24
CA GLN A 706 4.49 5.68 -29.16
C GLN A 706 5.45 6.64 -28.47
N SER A 707 5.21 7.96 -28.56
CA SER A 707 6.01 8.95 -27.86
C SER A 707 5.21 10.22 -27.51
N ARG A 708 5.68 10.91 -26.47
CA ARG A 708 5.15 12.16 -25.91
C ARG A 708 6.33 13.07 -25.58
N GLN A 709 6.80 13.85 -26.54
CA GLN A 709 8.02 14.66 -26.42
C GLN A 709 7.67 16.13 -26.25
N ALA A 710 8.28 16.82 -25.29
CA ALA A 710 8.12 18.27 -25.14
C ALA A 710 8.87 19.03 -26.24
N LEU A 711 8.32 20.12 -26.77
CA LEU A 711 8.93 20.85 -27.89
C LEU A 711 10.21 21.60 -27.49
N ASN A 712 10.35 21.96 -26.21
CA ASN A 712 11.56 22.59 -25.67
C ASN A 712 12.73 21.62 -25.49
N SER A 713 12.51 20.30 -25.41
CA SER A 713 13.60 19.31 -25.31
C SER A 713 14.25 18.98 -26.67
N VAL A 714 13.76 19.54 -27.78
CA VAL A 714 14.25 19.25 -29.16
C VAL A 714 15.61 19.92 -29.42
N VAL A 715 16.68 19.37 -28.84
CA VAL A 715 18.05 19.88 -28.98
C VAL A 715 18.61 19.81 -30.40
N LYS A 716 18.11 18.91 -31.27
CA LYS A 716 18.57 18.85 -32.67
C LYS A 716 17.58 18.21 -33.63
N ILE A 717 17.44 18.80 -34.82
CA ILE A 717 16.73 18.21 -35.96
C ILE A 717 17.71 18.04 -37.12
N THR A 718 17.83 16.84 -37.67
CA THR A 718 18.71 16.53 -38.80
C THR A 718 18.00 15.74 -39.91
N SER A 719 18.46 15.88 -41.16
CA SER A 719 18.02 15.07 -42.29
C SER A 719 19.23 14.61 -43.11
N LYS A 720 19.09 13.54 -43.90
CA LYS A 720 20.17 13.01 -44.75
C LYS A 720 20.11 13.67 -46.13
N LYS A 721 21.22 14.20 -46.65
CA LYS A 721 21.26 14.81 -48.00
C LYS A 721 20.78 13.90 -49.14
N LYS A 722 20.86 12.57 -48.99
CA LYS A 722 20.34 11.58 -49.96
C LYS A 722 18.87 11.19 -49.74
N HIS A 723 18.30 11.48 -48.58
CA HIS A 723 16.92 11.15 -48.19
C HIS A 723 16.37 12.32 -47.35
N PRO A 724 15.97 13.44 -47.98
CA PRO A 724 15.51 14.64 -47.27
C PRO A 724 14.21 14.41 -46.49
N GLU A 725 13.41 13.44 -46.90
CA GLU A 725 12.19 12.99 -46.23
C GLU A 725 12.44 12.29 -44.89
N LEU A 726 13.64 11.72 -44.69
CA LEU A 726 14.01 11.07 -43.43
C LEU A 726 14.53 12.12 -42.44
N ILE A 727 13.63 12.59 -41.59
CA ILE A 727 13.94 13.50 -40.48
C ILE A 727 14.30 12.67 -39.24
N THR A 728 15.32 13.14 -38.50
CA THR A 728 15.71 12.62 -37.20
C THR A 728 15.61 13.75 -36.18
N PHE A 729 14.79 13.53 -35.15
CA PHE A 729 14.71 14.39 -33.97
C PHE A 729 15.61 13.82 -32.88
N LYS A 730 16.28 14.71 -32.15
CA LYS A 730 17.04 14.38 -30.94
C LYS A 730 16.51 15.24 -29.80
N TYR A 731 16.25 14.59 -28.68
CA TYR A 731 15.69 15.21 -27.48
C TYR A 731 16.67 15.08 -26.32
N GLY A 732 16.70 16.07 -25.42
CA GLY A 732 17.56 16.10 -24.26
C GLY A 732 17.71 17.52 -23.71
N ASN A 733 18.79 17.75 -22.96
CA ASN A 733 19.03 19.00 -22.26
C ASN A 733 20.25 19.74 -22.84
N SER A 734 20.23 21.07 -22.77
CA SER A 734 21.26 21.97 -23.30
C SER A 734 21.92 22.75 -22.16
N ASN A 735 22.91 22.14 -21.50
CA ASN A 735 23.66 22.77 -20.43
C ASN A 735 24.90 23.50 -20.97
N THR A 736 25.48 24.41 -20.17
CA THR A 736 26.66 25.21 -20.54
C THR A 736 27.92 24.38 -20.83
N SER A 737 27.95 23.11 -20.44
CA SER A 737 29.02 22.14 -20.70
C SER A 737 28.80 21.25 -21.94
N GLY A 738 27.58 21.20 -22.51
CA GLY A 738 27.29 20.35 -23.67
C GLY A 738 25.80 20.04 -23.88
N ILE A 739 25.52 19.38 -25.01
CA ILE A 739 24.19 18.86 -25.36
C ILE A 739 24.14 17.37 -25.01
N GLU A 740 23.30 17.01 -24.05
CA GLU A 740 22.96 15.63 -23.74
C GLU A 740 21.79 15.16 -24.62
N ILE A 741 21.75 13.87 -24.97
CA ILE A 741 20.73 13.29 -25.85
C ILE A 741 20.09 12.11 -25.13
N LEU A 742 18.87 12.32 -24.64
CA LEU A 742 18.07 11.34 -23.92
C LEU A 742 17.27 10.44 -24.86
N ALA A 743 16.85 10.95 -26.03
CA ALA A 743 16.09 10.18 -27.02
C ALA A 743 16.40 10.58 -28.46
N VAL A 744 16.23 9.64 -29.40
CA VAL A 744 16.38 9.85 -30.84
C VAL A 744 15.23 9.17 -31.59
N GLU A 745 14.44 9.96 -32.31
CA GLU A 745 13.30 9.46 -33.10
C GLU A 745 13.51 9.76 -34.58
N ARG A 746 13.01 8.89 -35.46
CA ARG A 746 13.21 8.97 -36.91
C ARG A 746 11.89 8.80 -37.64
N TYR A 747 11.59 9.72 -38.56
CA TYR A 747 10.34 9.74 -39.32
C TYR A 747 10.61 9.96 -40.80
N LEU A 748 9.99 9.15 -41.65
CA LEU A 748 9.87 9.42 -43.08
C LEU A 748 8.61 10.28 -43.29
N ILE A 749 8.80 11.56 -43.62
CA ILE A 749 7.71 12.54 -43.78
C ILE A 749 7.68 12.98 -45.25
N PRO A 750 6.62 12.70 -46.03
CA PRO A 750 6.59 13.01 -47.47
C PRO A 750 6.82 14.48 -47.81
N ASN A 751 6.27 15.40 -47.00
CA ASN A 751 6.48 16.85 -47.12
C ASN A 751 7.43 17.38 -46.02
N ALA A 752 8.55 16.68 -45.78
CA ALA A 752 9.48 16.95 -44.69
C ALA A 752 9.99 18.41 -44.61
N GLY A 753 10.11 19.12 -45.74
CA GLY A 753 10.53 20.52 -45.77
C GLY A 753 9.58 21.44 -45.00
N ASP A 754 8.29 21.43 -45.37
CA ASP A 754 7.27 22.25 -44.72
C ASP A 754 6.94 21.74 -43.31
N ALA A 755 6.94 20.42 -43.09
CA ALA A 755 6.75 19.85 -41.76
C ALA A 755 7.85 20.29 -40.79
N THR A 756 9.12 20.20 -41.19
CA THR A 756 10.26 20.67 -40.38
C THR A 756 10.21 22.19 -40.15
N LYS A 757 9.74 22.96 -41.12
CA LYS A 757 9.57 24.42 -41.00
C LYS A 757 8.48 24.77 -39.97
N ALA A 758 7.31 24.13 -40.05
CA ALA A 758 6.21 24.31 -39.11
C ALA A 758 6.59 23.88 -37.68
N ILE A 759 7.24 22.71 -37.52
CA ILE A 759 7.74 22.22 -36.23
C ILE A 759 8.75 23.21 -35.64
N LYS A 760 9.74 23.67 -36.40
CA LYS A 760 10.70 24.69 -35.93
C LYS A 760 10.04 26.00 -35.52
N GLN A 761 9.06 26.49 -36.29
CA GLN A 761 8.31 27.69 -35.93
C GLN A 761 7.48 27.52 -34.65
N GLN A 762 7.00 26.32 -34.34
CA GLN A 762 6.29 26.07 -33.09
C GLN A 762 7.24 25.80 -31.91
N ILE A 763 8.44 25.23 -32.13
CA ILE A 763 9.50 25.14 -31.11
C ILE A 763 9.97 26.54 -30.68
N MET A 764 10.29 27.44 -31.63
CA MET A 764 10.70 28.81 -31.31
C MET A 764 9.65 29.50 -30.42
N LYS A 765 8.37 29.45 -30.80
CA LYS A 765 7.26 30.00 -30.00
C LYS A 765 7.09 29.41 -28.60
N VAL A 766 7.66 28.23 -28.32
CA VAL A 766 7.67 27.64 -26.97
C VAL A 766 8.88 28.13 -26.19
N LEU A 767 10.04 28.32 -26.83
CA LEU A 767 11.22 28.91 -26.20
C LEU A 767 11.03 30.41 -25.92
N ASP A 768 10.53 31.17 -26.90
CA ASP A 768 10.18 32.59 -26.77
C ASP A 768 9.24 32.83 -25.58
N ALA A 769 8.30 31.89 -25.34
CA ALA A 769 7.31 31.93 -24.26
C ALA A 769 7.76 31.26 -22.94
N LEU A 770 9.03 30.86 -22.85
CA LEU A 770 9.72 30.45 -21.62
C LEU A 770 10.78 31.48 -21.18
N GLU A 771 11.17 32.39 -22.08
CA GLU A 771 12.07 33.52 -21.82
C GLU A 771 11.33 34.84 -21.50
N SER A 772 9.98 34.84 -21.53
CA SER A 772 9.09 36.01 -21.33
C SER A 772 8.11 35.86 -20.17
#